data_AF-A0A1R1CIX4-F1
#
_entry.id   AF-A0A1R1CIX4-F1
#
_cell.length_a   1.000
_cell.length_b   1.000
_cell.length_c   1.000
_cell.angle_alpha   90.00
_cell.angle_beta   90.00
_cell.angle_gamma   90.00
#
_symmetry.space_group_name_H-M   'P 1'
#
loop_
_entity.id
_entity.type
_entity.pdbx_description
1 polymer ?
#
loop_
_entity_poly.entity_id
_entity_poly.type
_entity_poly.pdbx_seq_one_letter_code
_entity_poly.pdbx_strand_id
1 'polypeptide(L)'
;MDIIGFISRSHGMDLRSTFSYLLEKHHDCRTPYNIKVIYLMVVIRISDYLHITPDRAPARILQISSFSSPVSILEWKLHQTIKDMNQNHEDPETLFVNARPSNSVEFLKLKSLFNNIQNEFDLSWAILGEVYGRYKELNKLKISIRRVRSNLENKSYIDSLAYLPKKAIFDSDSEVIKLLVSPLYGGQPSYGVRELIQNSVDACRELEYLYKTGAEIGEYKSEIKIGVYQAESDYFFQIEDNGIGMSAEVIVHYFFIAGASYRNNMDWKMKFTVDGDTQITRSGRFGVGILAAFLLGDQLEVTTKSINSERGYSFTASLDDVQIEVRNTIDRSVGTTIRIKLNEKSLLELKNQVESDYQSNRSEPAWFAWYVLNKPDIQYNFPDDWGRDGFNKYHTAADINDWKVIKVQRFGEVLWKYEDSISKQFYNPTLLCNGIIIPNGYRCRYPFYWSYPSMNQMPSVAVYDYKGAMPLELKRDKLDGNGELPFEKELSQSLILDMLAKLITRKTNSSKLVSDTTHFKHPLLMANKIVDEDGQRVDNLIGEGSLVLSKAGYCLPYTRNIKKLKTNKFVQIWTKTSQELSFNIWSYLEYVMICNHPLSHSNELLKSALYELSFIHDFRINSKRIYLPKQLGVALLNGEIKMSKDIWNKLKMEKEFGNMISITMNNPPSATIDDSFFESDDGLKVDTLIEIYIASKKFRKHNKHDKEKIEKLNKYVEEVLDKCFADGGFIPYDLKERREKFPQAFKYLSEYM
;
A
#
# COMPACT_ATOMS: atom_id res chain seq x y z
N MET A 1 -40.83 36.05 46.29
CA MET A 1 -41.18 34.67 46.69
C MET A 1 -41.36 34.58 48.18
N ASP A 2 -42.47 33.99 48.61
CA ASP A 2 -42.67 33.50 49.97
C ASP A 2 -41.58 32.45 50.31
N ILE A 3 -41.18 32.34 51.57
CA ILE A 3 -40.02 31.51 51.99
C ILE A 3 -40.23 30.03 51.67
N ILE A 4 -41.49 29.57 51.74
CA ILE A 4 -41.92 28.23 51.35
C ILE A 4 -41.67 28.00 49.86
N GLY A 5 -42.11 28.92 49.00
CA GLY A 5 -41.88 28.82 47.56
C GLY A 5 -40.40 28.86 47.19
N PHE A 6 -39.57 29.56 47.97
CA PHE A 6 -38.13 29.57 47.79
C PHE A 6 -37.47 28.23 48.18
N ILE A 7 -37.90 27.63 49.29
CA ILE A 7 -37.47 26.28 49.70
C ILE A 7 -37.85 25.24 48.64
N SER A 8 -39.07 25.29 48.09
CA SER A 8 -39.47 24.36 47.03
C SER A 8 -38.65 24.56 45.75
N ARG A 9 -38.34 25.81 45.38
CA ARG A 9 -37.55 26.12 44.17
C ARG A 9 -36.08 25.72 44.30
N SER A 10 -35.52 25.69 45.51
CA SER A 10 -34.11 25.38 45.73
C SER A 10 -33.71 23.98 45.26
N HIS A 11 -34.69 23.09 45.03
CA HIS A 11 -34.47 21.76 44.47
C HIS A 11 -33.62 21.80 43.19
N GLY A 12 -33.90 22.73 42.28
CA GLY A 12 -33.19 22.90 41.01
C GLY A 12 -32.09 23.98 41.02
N MET A 13 -31.68 24.48 42.19
CA MET A 13 -30.70 25.57 42.30
C MET A 13 -29.42 25.09 42.99
N ASP A 14 -28.30 25.74 42.72
CA ASP A 14 -27.13 25.60 43.58
C ASP A 14 -27.45 26.12 44.98
N LEU A 15 -27.26 25.25 45.99
CA LEU A 15 -27.61 25.56 47.37
C LEU A 15 -26.79 26.74 47.92
N ARG A 16 -25.51 26.88 47.55
CA ARG A 16 -24.68 28.00 48.03
C ARG A 16 -25.17 29.34 47.50
N SER A 17 -25.62 29.37 46.24
CA SER A 17 -26.22 30.55 45.63
C SER A 17 -27.49 31.03 46.35
N THR A 18 -28.18 30.15 47.10
CA THR A 18 -29.34 30.55 47.90
C THR A 18 -28.98 31.43 49.11
N PHE A 19 -27.73 31.38 49.58
CA PHE A 19 -27.32 32.05 50.82
C PHE A 19 -27.37 33.57 50.68
N SER A 20 -26.90 34.10 49.54
CA SER A 20 -26.91 35.54 49.26
C SER A 20 -28.33 36.11 49.32
N TYR A 21 -29.29 35.41 48.72
CA TYR A 21 -30.70 35.81 48.76
C TYR A 21 -31.27 35.78 50.18
N LEU A 22 -30.95 34.74 50.96
CA LEU A 22 -31.40 34.66 52.36
C LEU A 22 -30.79 35.78 53.22
N LEU A 23 -29.51 36.07 53.03
CA LEU A 23 -28.82 37.16 53.73
C LEU A 23 -29.35 38.54 53.35
N GLU A 24 -29.58 38.79 52.06
CA GLU A 24 -30.08 40.08 51.57
C GLU A 24 -31.51 40.35 52.03
N LYS A 25 -32.39 39.34 51.93
CA LYS A 25 -33.82 39.51 52.18
C LYS A 25 -34.23 39.33 53.64
N HIS A 26 -33.53 38.48 54.37
CA HIS A 26 -33.90 38.08 55.73
C HIS A 26 -32.83 38.35 56.77
N HIS A 27 -31.66 38.88 56.37
CA HIS A 27 -30.49 39.15 57.24
C HIS A 27 -29.95 37.93 58.01
N ASP A 28 -30.48 36.73 57.73
CA ASP A 28 -30.07 35.46 58.31
C ASP A 28 -30.26 34.34 57.28
N CYS A 29 -29.19 33.59 57.00
CA CYS A 29 -29.24 32.40 56.16
C CYS A 29 -29.46 31.10 56.94
N ARG A 30 -29.21 31.09 58.25
CA ARG A 30 -29.26 29.87 59.08
C ARG A 30 -30.68 29.57 59.56
N THR A 31 -31.33 30.59 60.12
CA THR A 31 -32.62 30.48 60.82
C THR A 31 -33.58 31.65 60.56
N PRO A 32 -33.78 32.10 59.30
CA PRO A 32 -34.76 33.15 59.03
C PRO A 32 -36.15 32.73 59.55
N TYR A 33 -36.80 33.62 60.31
CA TYR A 33 -38.06 33.34 61.03
C TYR A 33 -38.02 32.10 61.95
N ASN A 34 -36.85 31.73 62.48
CA ASN A 34 -36.62 30.53 63.30
C ASN A 34 -36.84 29.18 62.55
N ILE A 35 -36.84 29.24 61.21
CA ILE A 35 -36.99 28.09 60.32
C ILE A 35 -35.61 27.65 59.83
N LYS A 36 -35.33 26.34 59.86
CA LYS A 36 -34.06 25.74 59.43
C LYS A 36 -34.08 25.56 57.91
N VAL A 37 -34.11 26.67 57.20
CA VAL A 37 -34.39 26.75 55.75
C VAL A 37 -33.44 25.86 54.95
N ILE A 38 -32.13 26.00 55.15
CA ILE A 38 -31.12 25.22 54.41
C ILE A 38 -31.26 23.72 54.69
N TYR A 39 -31.56 23.34 55.94
CA TYR A 39 -31.83 21.94 56.27
C TYR A 39 -33.06 21.39 55.51
N LEU A 40 -34.16 22.15 55.45
CA LEU A 40 -35.35 21.75 54.70
C LEU A 40 -35.08 21.64 53.19
N MET A 41 -34.28 22.55 52.63
CA MET A 41 -33.84 22.50 51.23
C MET A 41 -33.06 21.21 50.93
N VAL A 42 -32.14 20.82 51.83
CA VAL A 42 -31.38 19.57 51.72
C VAL A 42 -32.29 18.34 51.84
N VAL A 43 -33.22 18.33 52.80
CA VAL A 43 -34.15 17.20 52.97
C VAL A 43 -34.96 16.96 51.70
N ILE A 44 -35.55 18.01 51.10
CA ILE A 44 -36.34 17.87 49.86
C ILE A 44 -35.50 17.34 48.71
N ARG A 45 -34.28 17.87 48.52
CA ARG A 45 -33.35 17.40 47.48
C ARG A 45 -32.98 15.94 47.64
N ILE A 46 -32.53 15.54 48.83
CA ILE A 46 -32.14 14.16 49.09
C ILE A 46 -33.34 13.22 48.96
N SER A 47 -34.52 13.62 49.42
CA SER A 47 -35.74 12.82 49.26
C SER A 47 -36.06 12.55 47.79
N ASP A 48 -35.93 13.54 46.91
CA ASP A 48 -36.15 13.32 45.46
C ASP A 48 -35.08 12.41 44.85
N TYR A 49 -33.81 12.59 45.20
CA TYR A 49 -32.71 11.76 44.72
C TYR A 49 -32.79 10.31 45.21
N LEU A 50 -33.34 10.07 46.41
CA LEU A 50 -33.46 8.73 47.00
C LEU A 50 -34.73 8.00 46.58
N HIS A 51 -35.70 8.70 46.01
CA HIS A 51 -36.89 8.06 45.45
C HIS A 51 -36.55 7.43 44.11
N ILE A 52 -35.79 6.34 44.11
CA ILE A 52 -35.31 5.65 42.89
C ILE A 52 -35.95 4.28 42.70
N THR A 53 -36.73 3.82 43.67
CA THR A 53 -37.38 2.52 43.72
C THR A 53 -38.59 2.42 42.77
N PRO A 54 -39.04 1.19 42.44
CA PRO A 54 -40.16 0.96 41.52
C PRO A 54 -41.49 1.65 41.87
N ASP A 55 -41.71 2.04 43.12
CA ASP A 55 -42.91 2.75 43.58
C ASP A 55 -42.99 4.20 43.07
N ARG A 56 -41.85 4.84 42.74
CA ARG A 56 -41.85 6.14 42.04
C ARG A 56 -42.49 6.04 40.66
N ALA A 57 -42.33 4.88 40.03
CA ALA A 57 -42.69 4.68 38.64
C ALA A 57 -43.40 3.32 38.46
N PRO A 58 -44.66 3.17 38.93
CA PRO A 58 -45.35 1.87 38.95
C PRO A 58 -45.53 1.24 37.56
N ALA A 59 -45.13 -0.02 37.40
CA ALA A 59 -45.18 -0.71 36.10
C ALA A 59 -46.60 -0.83 35.50
N ARG A 60 -47.65 -0.88 36.35
CA ARG A 60 -49.05 -0.98 35.89
C ARG A 60 -49.52 0.27 35.14
N ILE A 61 -48.96 1.45 35.45
CA ILE A 61 -49.32 2.70 34.77
C ILE A 61 -48.90 2.64 33.30
N LEU A 62 -47.70 2.11 33.00
CA LEU A 62 -47.22 1.92 31.62
C LEU A 62 -48.05 0.97 30.77
N GLN A 63 -48.85 0.08 31.39
CA GLN A 63 -49.77 -0.80 30.67
C GLN A 63 -51.04 -0.07 30.20
N ILE A 64 -51.36 1.07 30.81
CA ILE A 64 -52.60 1.83 30.60
C ILE A 64 -52.30 3.14 29.85
N SER A 65 -51.14 3.74 30.07
CA SER A 65 -50.69 4.99 29.45
C SER A 65 -49.34 4.81 28.74
N SER A 66 -49.23 5.28 27.51
CA SER A 66 -47.97 5.31 26.76
C SER A 66 -47.31 6.69 26.84
N PHE A 67 -45.99 6.71 26.95
CA PHE A 67 -45.19 7.93 26.82
C PHE A 67 -44.71 8.05 25.38
N SER A 68 -44.75 9.26 24.83
CA SER A 68 -44.16 9.54 23.51
C SER A 68 -42.64 9.72 23.58
N SER A 69 -42.11 10.09 24.75
CA SER A 69 -40.67 10.39 24.94
C SER A 69 -39.86 9.13 25.23
N PRO A 70 -38.86 8.77 24.40
CA PRO A 70 -37.96 7.66 24.66
C PRO A 70 -37.16 7.82 25.96
N VAL A 71 -36.81 9.06 26.32
CA VAL A 71 -36.08 9.37 27.56
C VAL A 71 -36.94 9.01 28.77
N SER A 72 -38.21 9.38 28.77
CA SER A 72 -39.14 9.09 29.86
C SER A 72 -39.38 7.59 30.02
N ILE A 73 -39.50 6.84 28.92
CA ILE A 73 -39.61 5.38 28.95
C ILE A 73 -38.38 4.76 29.59
N LEU A 74 -37.18 5.24 29.22
CA LEU A 74 -35.92 4.75 29.76
C LEU A 74 -35.79 5.04 31.26
N GLU A 75 -36.07 6.27 31.70
CA GLU A 75 -36.09 6.61 33.14
C GLU A 75 -37.05 5.72 33.94
N TRP A 76 -38.23 5.45 33.40
CA TRP A 76 -39.20 4.57 34.03
C TRP A 76 -38.68 3.13 34.16
N LYS A 77 -38.04 2.62 33.11
CA LYS A 77 -37.41 1.29 33.12
C LYS A 77 -36.28 1.21 34.15
N LEU A 78 -35.46 2.25 34.28
CA LEU A 78 -34.37 2.29 35.28
C LEU A 78 -34.89 2.08 36.69
N HIS A 79 -35.99 2.72 37.08
CA HIS A 79 -36.60 2.50 38.40
C HIS A 79 -36.99 1.03 38.64
N GLN A 80 -37.43 0.31 37.60
CA GLN A 80 -37.77 -1.12 37.68
C GLN A 80 -36.54 -2.05 37.78
N THR A 81 -35.35 -1.56 37.43
CA THR A 81 -34.10 -2.33 37.56
C THR A 81 -33.62 -2.44 39.01
N ILE A 82 -33.99 -1.48 39.86
CA ILE A 82 -33.66 -1.47 41.28
C ILE A 82 -34.52 -2.52 42.00
N LYS A 83 -33.87 -3.42 42.74
CA LYS A 83 -34.53 -4.53 43.44
C LYS A 83 -34.78 -4.22 44.90
N ASP A 84 -33.78 -3.68 45.58
CA ASP A 84 -33.89 -3.30 46.99
C ASP A 84 -32.85 -2.24 47.35
N MET A 85 -33.16 -1.53 48.44
CA MET A 85 -32.29 -0.55 49.07
C MET A 85 -32.27 -0.84 50.57
N ASN A 86 -31.07 -0.91 51.16
CA ASN A 86 -30.91 -1.22 52.57
C ASN A 86 -29.67 -0.53 53.16
N GLN A 87 -29.59 -0.47 54.50
CA GLN A 87 -28.44 0.08 55.24
C GLN A 87 -27.66 -1.03 55.95
N ASN A 88 -27.78 -2.28 55.48
CA ASN A 88 -27.12 -3.44 56.08
C ASN A 88 -25.68 -3.59 55.55
N HIS A 89 -24.92 -2.48 55.59
CA HIS A 89 -23.52 -2.44 55.19
C HIS A 89 -22.64 -2.35 56.45
N GLU A 90 -21.36 -2.75 56.36
CA GLU A 90 -20.41 -2.63 57.49
C GLU A 90 -20.25 -1.18 57.98
N ASP A 91 -20.46 -0.23 57.06
CA ASP A 91 -20.51 1.20 57.35
C ASP A 91 -21.97 1.65 57.57
N PRO A 92 -22.34 2.10 58.79
CA PRO A 92 -23.70 2.55 59.10
C PRO A 92 -24.09 3.87 58.39
N GLU A 93 -23.13 4.61 57.81
CA GLU A 93 -23.42 5.80 57.00
C GLU A 93 -23.61 5.46 55.50
N THR A 94 -23.65 4.17 55.14
CA THR A 94 -23.81 3.70 53.75
C THR A 94 -25.23 3.23 53.44
N LEU A 95 -25.75 3.72 52.32
CA LEU A 95 -26.94 3.19 51.65
C LEU A 95 -26.50 2.24 50.53
N PHE A 96 -26.85 0.96 50.66
CA PHE A 96 -26.60 -0.04 49.64
C PHE A 96 -27.80 -0.18 48.71
N VAL A 97 -27.56 -0.11 47.40
CA VAL A 97 -28.57 -0.23 46.35
C VAL A 97 -28.27 -1.44 45.49
N ASN A 98 -29.19 -2.41 45.49
CA ASN A 98 -29.11 -3.60 44.67
C ASN A 98 -29.90 -3.39 43.37
N ALA A 99 -29.23 -3.47 42.23
CA ALA A 99 -29.84 -3.29 40.92
C ALA A 99 -29.45 -4.42 39.95
N ARG A 100 -30.35 -4.73 39.03
CA ARG A 100 -30.15 -5.75 37.98
C ARG A 100 -30.41 -5.17 36.60
N PRO A 101 -29.48 -4.37 36.06
CA PRO A 101 -29.58 -3.86 34.69
C PRO A 101 -29.51 -4.99 33.67
N SER A 102 -30.40 -4.93 32.67
CA SER A 102 -30.53 -5.94 31.62
C SER A 102 -29.58 -5.73 30.44
N ASN A 103 -29.09 -4.50 30.27
CA ASN A 103 -28.25 -4.06 29.16
C ASN A 103 -27.23 -3.01 29.62
N SER A 104 -26.26 -2.72 28.73
CA SER A 104 -25.19 -1.74 29.02
C SER A 104 -25.69 -0.30 29.23
N VAL A 105 -26.76 0.10 28.53
CA VAL A 105 -27.35 1.44 28.66
C VAL A 105 -27.90 1.67 30.07
N GLU A 106 -28.69 0.71 30.58
CA GLU A 106 -29.21 0.73 31.95
C GLU A 106 -28.09 0.75 32.98
N PHE A 107 -27.07 -0.10 32.80
CA PHE A 107 -25.92 -0.16 33.70
C PHE A 107 -25.20 1.19 33.82
N LEU A 108 -24.87 1.82 32.68
CA LEU A 108 -24.14 3.10 32.66
C LEU A 108 -24.98 4.24 33.24
N LYS A 109 -26.28 4.26 32.96
CA LYS A 109 -27.20 5.24 33.53
C LYS A 109 -27.34 5.10 35.04
N LEU A 110 -27.49 3.88 35.57
CA LEU A 110 -27.53 3.65 37.01
C LEU A 110 -26.24 4.09 37.69
N LYS A 111 -25.08 3.78 37.09
CA LYS A 111 -23.79 4.24 37.60
C LYS A 111 -23.70 5.76 37.64
N SER A 112 -24.19 6.44 36.60
CA SER A 112 -24.29 7.91 36.60
C SER A 112 -25.25 8.43 37.66
N LEU A 113 -26.40 7.79 37.85
CA LEU A 113 -27.37 8.14 38.88
C LEU A 113 -26.77 8.03 40.29
N PHE A 114 -26.09 6.92 40.58
CA PHE A 114 -25.46 6.71 41.89
C PHE A 114 -24.32 7.71 42.13
N ASN A 115 -23.53 8.03 41.11
CA ASN A 115 -22.53 9.11 41.21
C ASN A 115 -23.18 10.47 41.49
N ASN A 116 -24.31 10.79 40.86
CA ASN A 116 -25.04 12.02 41.11
C ASN A 116 -25.60 12.08 42.54
N ILE A 117 -26.14 10.97 43.06
CA ILE A 117 -26.59 10.85 44.44
C ILE A 117 -25.40 11.05 45.41
N GLN A 118 -24.25 10.42 45.13
CA GLN A 118 -23.04 10.59 45.95
C GLN A 118 -22.58 12.06 45.99
N ASN A 119 -22.52 12.72 44.84
CA ASN A 119 -22.16 14.13 44.74
C ASN A 119 -23.12 15.02 45.56
N GLU A 120 -24.41 14.72 45.51
CA GLU A 120 -25.41 15.48 46.26
C GLU A 120 -25.30 15.24 47.78
N PHE A 121 -24.98 14.01 48.22
CA PHE A 121 -24.66 13.73 49.62
C PHE A 121 -23.43 14.52 50.08
N ASP A 122 -22.36 14.54 49.30
CA ASP A 122 -21.12 15.24 49.65
C ASP A 122 -21.35 16.77 49.74
N LEU A 123 -22.10 17.33 48.78
CA LEU A 123 -22.49 18.75 48.78
C LEU A 123 -23.36 19.09 49.99
N SER A 124 -24.42 18.32 50.21
CA SER A 124 -25.36 18.51 51.31
C SER A 124 -24.66 18.41 52.67
N TRP A 125 -23.78 17.43 52.82
CA TRP A 125 -23.00 17.26 54.03
C TRP A 125 -22.09 18.46 54.31
N ALA A 126 -21.34 18.91 53.31
CA ALA A 126 -20.44 20.06 53.44
C ALA A 126 -21.20 21.33 53.82
N ILE A 127 -22.35 21.57 53.18
CA ILE A 127 -23.21 22.73 53.43
C ILE A 127 -23.79 22.70 54.84
N LEU A 128 -24.36 21.58 55.28
CA LEU A 128 -24.91 21.46 56.64
C LEU A 128 -23.82 21.61 57.70
N GLY A 129 -22.62 21.08 57.45
CA GLY A 129 -21.46 21.24 58.32
C GLY A 129 -21.01 22.70 58.45
N GLU A 130 -20.98 23.44 57.33
CA GLU A 130 -20.62 24.86 57.29
C GLU A 130 -21.65 25.73 58.02
N VAL A 131 -22.94 25.50 57.75
CA VAL A 131 -24.05 26.33 58.21
C VAL A 131 -24.39 26.04 59.67
N TYR A 132 -24.46 24.77 60.07
CA TYR A 132 -24.96 24.35 61.37
C TYR A 132 -23.91 23.71 62.28
N GLY A 133 -22.81 23.18 61.73
CA GLY A 133 -21.85 22.36 62.48
C GLY A 133 -21.10 23.07 63.61
N ARG A 134 -20.93 24.40 63.53
CA ARG A 134 -20.25 25.20 64.58
C ARG A 134 -21.13 25.50 65.80
N TYR A 135 -22.44 25.23 65.72
CA TYR A 135 -23.41 25.61 66.75
C TYR A 135 -23.87 24.38 67.53
N LYS A 136 -23.64 24.36 68.85
CA LYS A 136 -23.88 23.19 69.71
C LYS A 136 -25.34 22.70 69.70
N GLU A 137 -26.30 23.60 69.49
CA GLU A 137 -27.73 23.28 69.42
C GLU A 137 -28.18 22.79 68.03
N LEU A 138 -27.47 23.19 66.97
CA LEU A 138 -27.84 22.92 65.58
C LEU A 138 -26.96 21.84 64.92
N ASN A 139 -25.86 21.42 65.56
CA ASN A 139 -24.94 20.40 65.03
C ASN A 139 -25.59 19.01 64.81
N LYS A 140 -26.79 18.79 65.35
CA LYS A 140 -27.61 17.60 65.12
C LYS A 140 -28.27 17.59 63.75
N LEU A 141 -28.37 18.74 63.07
CA LEU A 141 -28.93 18.90 61.73
C LEU A 141 -27.93 18.44 60.66
N LYS A 142 -27.72 17.14 60.60
CA LYS A 142 -26.81 16.46 59.67
C LYS A 142 -27.53 15.32 58.97
N ILE A 143 -27.03 14.94 57.80
CA ILE A 143 -27.44 13.70 57.15
C ILE A 143 -26.78 12.50 57.85
N SER A 144 -27.53 11.43 58.04
CA SER A 144 -27.04 10.16 58.62
C SER A 144 -26.37 9.26 57.59
N ILE A 145 -26.85 9.31 56.35
CA ILE A 145 -26.28 8.58 55.21
C ILE A 145 -25.38 9.55 54.45
N ARG A 146 -24.19 9.09 54.09
CA ARG A 146 -23.18 9.87 53.34
C ARG A 146 -22.61 9.14 52.14
N ARG A 147 -22.82 7.83 52.07
CA ARG A 147 -22.28 6.99 51.00
C ARG A 147 -23.41 6.24 50.32
N VAL A 148 -23.33 6.14 49.00
CA VAL A 148 -24.10 5.18 48.22
C VAL A 148 -23.16 4.13 47.65
N ARG A 149 -23.54 2.86 47.81
CA ARG A 149 -22.81 1.68 47.30
C ARG A 149 -23.75 0.77 46.56
N SER A 150 -23.22 -0.05 45.65
CA SER A 150 -24.04 -0.94 44.85
C SER A 150 -23.33 -2.23 44.46
N ASN A 151 -24.11 -3.27 44.18
CA ASN A 151 -23.61 -4.50 43.54
C ASN A 151 -22.97 -4.22 42.16
N LEU A 152 -23.29 -3.08 41.52
CA LEU A 152 -22.65 -2.65 40.26
C LEU A 152 -21.16 -2.31 40.40
N GLU A 153 -20.63 -2.21 41.62
CA GLU A 153 -19.20 -2.01 41.91
C GLU A 153 -18.47 -3.34 42.15
N ASN A 154 -19.21 -4.44 42.33
CA ASN A 154 -18.65 -5.75 42.63
C ASN A 154 -18.11 -6.42 41.37
N LYS A 155 -16.82 -6.78 41.39
CA LYS A 155 -16.13 -7.40 40.24
C LYS A 155 -16.76 -8.74 39.84
N SER A 156 -17.07 -9.62 40.79
CA SER A 156 -17.70 -10.91 40.50
C SER A 156 -19.09 -10.75 39.86
N TYR A 157 -19.84 -9.73 40.26
CA TYR A 157 -21.12 -9.40 39.62
C TYR A 157 -20.91 -8.90 38.19
N ILE A 158 -20.00 -7.94 37.99
CA ILE A 158 -19.63 -7.40 36.67
C ILE A 158 -19.20 -8.53 35.72
N ASP A 159 -18.35 -9.43 36.21
CA ASP A 159 -17.83 -10.57 35.44
C ASP A 159 -18.92 -11.62 35.14
N SER A 160 -20.08 -11.58 35.82
CA SER A 160 -21.21 -12.49 35.56
C SER A 160 -22.20 -11.96 34.52
N LEU A 161 -22.11 -10.68 34.13
CA LEU A 161 -23.04 -10.07 33.18
C LEU A 161 -22.91 -10.70 31.79
N ALA A 162 -24.02 -10.81 31.06
CA ALA A 162 -24.05 -11.30 29.69
C ALA A 162 -23.56 -10.26 28.65
N TYR A 163 -23.25 -9.05 29.09
CA TYR A 163 -22.80 -7.93 28.26
C TYR A 163 -21.62 -7.23 28.92
N LEU A 164 -20.88 -6.46 28.13
CA LEU A 164 -19.78 -5.64 28.59
C LEU A 164 -20.33 -4.32 29.19
N PRO A 165 -20.14 -4.05 30.50
CA PRO A 165 -20.66 -2.85 31.15
C PRO A 165 -19.72 -1.65 30.98
N LYS A 166 -19.29 -1.40 29.73
CA LYS A 166 -18.43 -0.28 29.36
C LYS A 166 -19.11 0.57 28.28
N LYS A 167 -18.78 1.86 28.25
CA LYS A 167 -19.21 2.75 27.18
C LYS A 167 -18.57 2.28 25.87
N ALA A 168 -19.37 2.05 24.84
CA ALA A 168 -18.93 1.59 23.53
C ALA A 168 -19.67 2.43 22.50
N ILE A 169 -18.98 3.43 21.97
CA ILE A 169 -19.51 4.39 21.00
C ILE A 169 -18.42 4.70 19.98
N PHE A 170 -18.82 5.06 18.76
CA PHE A 170 -17.89 5.70 17.84
C PHE A 170 -17.54 7.09 18.39
N ASP A 171 -16.26 7.34 18.70
CA ASP A 171 -15.79 8.52 19.45
C ASP A 171 -15.70 9.81 18.61
N SER A 172 -16.55 9.93 17.59
CA SER A 172 -16.62 11.11 16.72
C SER A 172 -18.01 11.24 16.12
N ASP A 173 -18.42 12.47 15.84
CA ASP A 173 -19.70 12.78 15.20
C ASP A 173 -19.90 11.95 13.92
N SER A 174 -21.04 11.29 13.78
CA SER A 174 -21.33 10.39 12.66
C SER A 174 -21.31 11.14 11.33
N GLU A 175 -21.67 12.43 11.32
CA GLU A 175 -21.55 13.28 10.12
C GLU A 175 -20.09 13.53 9.75
N VAL A 176 -19.22 13.75 10.74
CA VAL A 176 -17.77 13.95 10.51
C VAL A 176 -17.14 12.67 9.97
N ILE A 177 -17.50 11.50 10.50
CA ILE A 177 -17.04 10.21 9.96
C ILE A 177 -17.48 10.04 8.50
N LYS A 178 -18.77 10.28 8.20
CA LYS A 178 -19.33 10.15 6.84
C LYS A 178 -18.63 11.12 5.86
N LEU A 179 -18.32 12.33 6.31
CA LEU A 179 -17.59 13.37 5.54
C LEU A 179 -16.10 13.09 5.36
N LEU A 180 -15.49 12.27 6.21
CA LEU A 180 -14.09 11.87 6.05
C LEU A 180 -13.98 10.63 5.18
N VAL A 181 -14.75 9.58 5.45
CA VAL A 181 -14.55 8.26 4.81
C VAL A 181 -15.01 8.25 3.34
N SER A 182 -16.20 8.76 3.06
CA SER A 182 -16.76 8.69 1.69
C SER A 182 -15.94 9.49 0.68
N PRO A 183 -15.53 10.75 0.93
CA PRO A 183 -14.65 11.49 0.01
C PRO A 183 -13.23 10.92 -0.09
N LEU A 184 -12.69 10.36 1.00
CA LEU A 184 -11.38 9.70 0.97
C LEU A 184 -11.39 8.50 0.01
N TYR A 185 -12.45 7.70 -0.03
CA TYR A 185 -12.49 6.53 -0.92
C TYR A 185 -13.34 6.73 -2.18
N GLY A 186 -13.77 7.96 -2.46
CA GLY A 186 -14.65 8.26 -3.60
C GLY A 186 -15.99 7.52 -3.57
N GLY A 187 -16.42 7.06 -2.38
CA GLY A 187 -17.63 6.27 -2.21
C GLY A 187 -17.59 4.88 -2.87
N GLN A 188 -16.38 4.33 -3.10
CA GLN A 188 -16.18 3.01 -3.70
C GLN A 188 -16.12 1.88 -2.65
N PRO A 189 -17.04 0.90 -2.70
CA PRO A 189 -17.09 -0.24 -1.79
C PRO A 189 -15.85 -1.15 -1.84
N SER A 190 -15.15 -1.22 -2.98
CA SER A 190 -13.93 -2.03 -3.16
C SER A 190 -12.83 -1.68 -2.15
N TYR A 191 -12.70 -0.40 -1.80
CA TYR A 191 -11.76 0.08 -0.79
C TYR A 191 -12.17 -0.34 0.63
N GLY A 192 -13.48 -0.40 0.92
CA GLY A 192 -13.98 -0.96 2.19
C GLY A 192 -13.57 -2.42 2.37
N VAL A 193 -13.68 -3.21 1.30
CA VAL A 193 -13.20 -4.61 1.29
C VAL A 193 -11.69 -4.69 1.52
N ARG A 194 -10.91 -3.83 0.86
CA ARG A 194 -9.46 -3.76 1.04
C ARG A 194 -9.06 -3.52 2.49
N GLU A 195 -9.72 -2.57 3.18
CA GLU A 195 -9.43 -2.28 4.59
C GLU A 195 -9.72 -3.46 5.51
N LEU A 196 -10.82 -4.17 5.25
CA LEU A 196 -11.18 -5.37 5.99
C LEU A 196 -10.16 -6.50 5.76
N ILE A 197 -9.76 -6.74 4.51
CA ILE A 197 -8.71 -7.72 4.17
C ILE A 197 -7.40 -7.36 4.89
N GLN A 198 -7.00 -6.09 4.89
CA GLN A 198 -5.79 -5.63 5.59
C GLN A 198 -5.85 -5.90 7.09
N ASN A 199 -6.99 -5.63 7.73
CA ASN A 199 -7.16 -5.88 9.17
C ASN A 199 -7.09 -7.38 9.49
N SER A 200 -7.73 -8.22 8.69
CA SER A 200 -7.69 -9.69 8.84
C SER A 200 -6.29 -10.26 8.58
N VAL A 201 -5.59 -9.79 7.54
CA VAL A 201 -4.20 -10.18 7.25
C VAL A 201 -3.27 -9.80 8.40
N ASP A 202 -3.39 -8.57 8.92
CA ASP A 202 -2.57 -8.12 10.04
C ASP A 202 -2.88 -8.93 11.31
N ALA A 203 -4.15 -9.32 11.56
CA ALA A 203 -4.53 -10.18 12.68
C ALA A 203 -3.97 -11.60 12.57
N CYS A 204 -3.97 -12.19 11.36
CA CYS A 204 -3.35 -13.48 11.09
C CYS A 204 -1.83 -13.45 11.27
N ARG A 205 -1.15 -12.39 10.79
CA ARG A 205 0.31 -12.23 10.96
C ARG A 205 0.73 -12.09 12.41
N GLU A 206 -0.05 -11.37 13.21
CA GLU A 206 0.18 -11.26 14.66
C GLU A 206 0.09 -12.63 15.34
N LEU A 207 -0.95 -13.41 15.02
CA LEU A 207 -1.07 -14.75 15.58
C LEU A 207 0.04 -15.69 15.08
N GLU A 208 0.37 -15.66 13.79
CA GLU A 208 1.46 -16.45 13.22
C GLU A 208 2.80 -16.18 13.90
N TYR A 209 3.10 -14.92 14.23
CA TYR A 209 4.30 -14.56 14.97
C TYR A 209 4.31 -15.12 16.40
N LEU A 210 3.17 -15.07 17.11
CA LEU A 210 3.07 -15.66 18.45
C LEU A 210 3.27 -17.18 18.43
N TYR A 211 2.75 -17.87 17.41
CA TYR A 211 3.01 -19.30 17.21
C TYR A 211 4.47 -19.61 16.89
N LYS A 212 5.17 -18.76 16.11
CA LYS A 212 6.59 -18.95 15.79
C LYS A 212 7.51 -18.73 16.99
N THR A 213 7.13 -17.83 17.90
CA THR A 213 7.94 -17.43 19.06
C THR A 213 7.58 -18.18 20.34
N GLY A 214 6.38 -18.75 20.43
CA GLY A 214 5.92 -19.56 21.56
C GLY A 214 6.23 -21.05 21.38
N ALA A 215 6.87 -21.67 22.37
CA ALA A 215 7.41 -23.03 22.27
C ALA A 215 6.37 -24.19 22.32
N GLU A 216 5.06 -23.93 22.42
CA GLU A 216 4.06 -24.98 22.71
C GLU A 216 2.67 -24.76 22.07
N ILE A 217 2.60 -24.25 20.84
CA ILE A 217 1.31 -24.19 20.13
C ILE A 217 1.48 -24.87 18.78
N GLY A 218 0.56 -25.79 18.43
CA GLY A 218 0.64 -26.67 17.25
C GLY A 218 0.70 -25.92 15.91
N GLU A 219 0.54 -26.64 14.80
CA GLU A 219 0.63 -26.02 13.48
C GLU A 219 -0.52 -25.00 13.26
N TYR A 220 -0.17 -23.70 13.15
CA TYR A 220 -1.10 -22.65 12.77
C TYR A 220 -1.11 -22.44 11.26
N LYS A 221 -2.26 -22.68 10.63
CA LYS A 221 -2.51 -22.32 9.24
C LYS A 221 -3.37 -21.07 9.22
N SER A 222 -2.81 -19.96 8.75
CA SER A 222 -3.53 -18.69 8.65
C SER A 222 -4.52 -18.71 7.47
N GLU A 223 -5.80 -18.46 7.77
CA GLU A 223 -6.90 -18.56 6.82
C GLU A 223 -7.86 -17.37 6.95
N ILE A 224 -8.31 -16.85 5.82
CA ILE A 224 -9.34 -15.82 5.72
C ILE A 224 -10.42 -16.31 4.75
N LYS A 225 -11.68 -16.27 5.17
CA LYS A 225 -12.85 -16.53 4.32
C LYS A 225 -13.55 -15.22 4.05
N ILE A 226 -13.82 -14.91 2.80
CA ILE A 226 -14.45 -13.66 2.39
C ILE A 226 -15.52 -13.99 1.35
N GLY A 227 -16.66 -13.32 1.40
CA GLY A 227 -17.68 -13.53 0.38
C GLY A 227 -18.92 -12.70 0.54
N VAL A 228 -19.81 -12.87 -0.43
CA VAL A 228 -21.18 -12.34 -0.36
C VAL A 228 -22.14 -13.51 -0.24
N TYR A 229 -23.06 -13.40 0.72
CA TYR A 229 -24.02 -14.42 1.07
C TYR A 229 -25.42 -13.83 0.99
N GLN A 230 -26.34 -14.56 0.37
CA GLN A 230 -27.74 -14.21 0.38
C GLN A 230 -28.41 -14.81 1.61
N ALA A 231 -29.16 -13.99 2.36
CA ALA A 231 -30.02 -14.44 3.43
C ALA A 231 -31.40 -13.84 3.21
N GLU A 232 -32.38 -14.71 2.91
CA GLU A 232 -33.72 -14.30 2.50
C GLU A 232 -33.69 -13.35 1.29
N SER A 233 -34.16 -12.11 1.48
CA SER A 233 -34.18 -11.06 0.44
C SER A 233 -32.96 -10.11 0.49
N ASP A 234 -32.11 -10.25 1.50
CA ASP A 234 -30.96 -9.38 1.74
C ASP A 234 -29.65 -10.06 1.35
N TYR A 235 -28.66 -9.25 0.98
CA TYR A 235 -27.29 -9.70 0.72
C TYR A 235 -26.35 -9.17 1.79
N PHE A 236 -25.45 -10.03 2.24
CA PHE A 236 -24.47 -9.72 3.27
C PHE A 236 -23.07 -9.97 2.75
N PHE A 237 -22.21 -8.96 2.85
CA PHE A 237 -20.78 -9.17 2.75
C PHE A 237 -20.26 -9.72 4.08
N GLN A 238 -19.44 -10.75 4.04
CA GLN A 238 -18.84 -11.35 5.22
C GLN A 238 -17.36 -11.59 5.00
N ILE A 239 -16.56 -11.29 6.03
CA ILE A 239 -15.15 -11.66 6.14
C ILE A 239 -14.93 -12.32 7.50
N GLU A 240 -14.19 -13.41 7.51
CA GLU A 240 -13.86 -14.20 8.69
C GLU A 240 -12.38 -14.56 8.65
N ASP A 241 -11.65 -14.19 9.69
CA ASP A 241 -10.26 -14.60 9.90
C ASP A 241 -10.11 -15.47 11.14
N ASN A 242 -9.11 -16.35 11.10
CA ASN A 242 -8.63 -17.08 12.27
C ASN A 242 -7.41 -16.39 12.92
N GLY A 243 -7.38 -15.06 12.92
CA GLY A 243 -6.29 -14.25 13.48
C GLY A 243 -6.37 -14.09 15.00
N ILE A 244 -5.58 -13.16 15.55
CA ILE A 244 -5.42 -12.99 17.01
C ILE A 244 -6.70 -12.63 17.78
N GLY A 245 -7.73 -12.10 17.09
CA GLY A 245 -9.00 -11.65 17.65
C GLY A 245 -8.90 -10.45 18.61
N MET A 246 -10.03 -10.00 19.14
CA MET A 246 -10.12 -8.79 19.99
C MET A 246 -10.59 -9.11 21.41
N SER A 247 -9.99 -8.44 22.40
CA SER A 247 -10.48 -8.42 23.79
C SER A 247 -11.47 -7.27 24.01
N ALA A 248 -12.11 -7.21 25.18
CA ALA A 248 -12.97 -6.09 25.56
C ALA A 248 -12.25 -4.73 25.49
N GLU A 249 -10.98 -4.70 25.91
CA GLU A 249 -10.15 -3.49 25.88
C GLU A 249 -9.85 -3.06 24.44
N VAL A 250 -9.59 -4.01 23.54
CA VAL A 250 -9.34 -3.73 22.11
C VAL A 250 -10.60 -3.14 21.48
N ILE A 251 -11.76 -3.74 21.76
CA ILE A 251 -13.05 -3.29 21.24
C ILE A 251 -13.34 -1.85 21.69
N VAL A 252 -13.27 -1.58 23.00
CA VAL A 252 -13.69 -0.28 23.57
C VAL A 252 -12.70 0.85 23.24
N HIS A 253 -11.39 0.59 23.24
CA HIS A 253 -10.39 1.66 23.13
C HIS A 253 -9.76 1.81 21.74
N TYR A 254 -9.99 0.87 20.81
CA TYR A 254 -9.34 0.91 19.49
C TYR A 254 -10.28 0.59 18.34
N PHE A 255 -11.22 -0.35 18.50
CA PHE A 255 -12.14 -0.69 17.42
C PHE A 255 -13.13 0.45 17.11
N PHE A 256 -13.73 1.04 18.14
CA PHE A 256 -14.70 2.13 17.94
C PHE A 256 -14.07 3.54 17.86
N ILE A 257 -12.78 3.70 18.12
CA ILE A 257 -12.14 5.02 18.18
C ILE A 257 -11.38 5.28 16.88
N ALA A 258 -11.86 6.25 16.10
CA ALA A 258 -11.23 6.66 14.85
C ALA A 258 -9.79 7.17 15.10
N GLY A 259 -8.82 6.67 14.34
CA GLY A 259 -7.41 7.05 14.49
C GLY A 259 -6.69 6.32 15.63
N ALA A 260 -7.39 5.57 16.47
CA ALA A 260 -6.77 4.72 17.47
C ALA A 260 -6.25 3.43 16.81
N SER A 261 -5.06 3.00 17.24
CA SER A 261 -4.46 1.75 16.78
C SER A 261 -3.84 1.02 17.95
N TYR A 262 -4.32 -0.20 18.23
CA TYR A 262 -3.77 -1.05 19.29
C TYR A 262 -2.28 -1.32 19.08
N ARG A 263 -1.82 -1.25 17.84
CA ARG A 263 -0.42 -1.46 17.43
C ARG A 263 0.52 -0.35 17.89
N ASN A 264 -0.02 0.78 18.36
CA ASN A 264 0.76 1.85 18.99
C ASN A 264 0.92 1.66 20.52
N ASN A 265 0.13 0.77 21.12
CA ASN A 265 0.15 0.46 22.55
C ASN A 265 1.49 -0.18 22.97
N MET A 266 1.92 0.09 24.21
CA MET A 266 3.17 -0.46 24.76
C MET A 266 3.15 -1.99 24.86
N ASP A 267 2.05 -2.60 25.28
CA ASP A 267 1.92 -4.06 25.43
C ASP A 267 2.07 -4.77 24.09
N TRP A 268 1.50 -4.18 23.03
CA TRP A 268 1.69 -4.67 21.67
C TRP A 268 3.16 -4.55 21.26
N LYS A 269 3.78 -3.37 21.47
CA LYS A 269 5.19 -3.15 21.11
C LYS A 269 6.12 -4.12 21.81
N MET A 270 5.92 -4.40 23.10
CA MET A 270 6.73 -5.37 23.85
C MET A 270 6.66 -6.78 23.26
N LYS A 271 5.52 -7.18 22.69
CA LYS A 271 5.34 -8.52 22.10
C LYS A 271 5.93 -8.66 20.70
N PHE A 272 5.80 -7.62 19.88
CA PHE A 272 6.09 -7.69 18.44
C PHE A 272 7.33 -6.89 18.00
N THR A 273 8.10 -6.36 18.96
CA THR A 273 9.31 -5.57 18.71
C THR A 273 10.50 -6.22 19.41
N VAL A 274 11.61 -6.36 18.70
CA VAL A 274 12.90 -6.83 19.24
C VAL A 274 13.95 -5.78 18.88
N ASP A 275 14.76 -5.36 19.85
CA ASP A 275 15.79 -4.32 19.69
C ASP A 275 15.29 -2.99 19.08
N GLY A 276 14.02 -2.66 19.35
CA GLY A 276 13.37 -1.44 18.84
C GLY A 276 12.78 -1.57 17.43
N ASP A 277 12.95 -2.71 16.76
CA ASP A 277 12.41 -2.99 15.43
C ASP A 277 11.21 -3.94 15.46
N THR A 278 10.13 -3.55 14.78
CA THR A 278 8.92 -4.38 14.64
C THR A 278 9.21 -5.60 13.77
N GLN A 279 8.84 -6.78 14.26
CA GLN A 279 9.16 -8.07 13.63
C GLN A 279 8.07 -8.57 12.67
N ILE A 280 6.95 -7.85 12.58
CA ILE A 280 5.81 -8.16 11.70
C ILE A 280 5.47 -7.01 10.77
N THR A 281 5.08 -7.33 9.54
CA THR A 281 4.62 -6.33 8.58
C THR A 281 3.18 -5.91 8.87
N ARG A 282 2.90 -4.62 8.67
CA ARG A 282 1.58 -4.02 8.95
C ARG A 282 1.04 -3.31 7.73
N SER A 283 -0.20 -3.62 7.38
CA SER A 283 -0.86 -3.04 6.21
C SER A 283 -1.69 -1.83 6.62
N GLY A 284 -2.36 -1.89 7.79
CA GLY A 284 -3.11 -0.78 8.38
C GLY A 284 -2.22 0.26 9.07
N ARG A 285 -2.45 1.56 8.80
CA ARG A 285 -1.62 2.67 9.34
C ARG A 285 -2.39 3.74 10.11
N PHE A 286 -3.61 4.07 9.67
CA PHE A 286 -4.29 5.31 10.07
C PHE A 286 -5.44 5.12 11.05
N GLY A 287 -5.75 3.88 11.49
CA GLY A 287 -6.79 3.64 12.50
C GLY A 287 -8.22 3.98 12.07
N VAL A 288 -8.48 4.11 10.76
CA VAL A 288 -9.81 4.40 10.20
C VAL A 288 -10.40 3.22 9.41
N GLY A 289 -9.73 2.06 9.45
CA GLY A 289 -10.02 0.92 8.57
C GLY A 289 -11.43 0.34 8.75
N ILE A 290 -11.94 0.29 9.99
CA ILE A 290 -13.30 -0.21 10.22
C ILE A 290 -14.37 0.77 9.71
N LEU A 291 -14.09 2.08 9.70
CA LEU A 291 -15.05 3.05 9.22
C LEU A 291 -15.27 2.93 7.71
N ALA A 292 -14.26 2.46 6.97
CA ALA A 292 -14.41 2.14 5.54
C ALA A 292 -15.36 0.95 5.28
N ALA A 293 -15.66 0.13 6.29
CA ALA A 293 -16.65 -0.92 6.17
C ALA A 293 -18.06 -0.35 5.91
N PHE A 294 -18.35 0.87 6.39
CA PHE A 294 -19.61 1.55 6.13
C PHE A 294 -19.78 2.04 4.68
N LEU A 295 -18.74 1.89 3.82
CA LEU A 295 -18.91 2.02 2.37
C LEU A 295 -19.74 0.86 1.78
N LEU A 296 -19.75 -0.30 2.45
CA LEU A 296 -20.49 -1.48 2.01
C LEU A 296 -21.97 -1.42 2.43
N GLY A 297 -22.26 -0.90 3.62
CA GLY A 297 -23.61 -0.69 4.13
C GLY A 297 -23.65 -0.08 5.53
N ASP A 298 -24.85 0.22 6.01
CA ASP A 298 -25.04 1.08 7.19
C ASP A 298 -24.93 0.36 8.54
N GLN A 299 -24.96 -0.98 8.53
CA GLN A 299 -24.96 -1.80 9.73
C GLN A 299 -23.92 -2.91 9.66
N LEU A 300 -23.13 -3.00 10.72
CA LEU A 300 -22.03 -3.94 10.92
C LEU A 300 -22.38 -4.92 12.03
N GLU A 301 -22.25 -6.21 11.78
CA GLU A 301 -22.28 -7.28 12.77
C GLU A 301 -20.86 -7.82 12.98
N VAL A 302 -20.41 -7.86 14.23
CA VAL A 302 -19.08 -8.35 14.59
C VAL A 302 -19.19 -9.45 15.60
N THR A 303 -18.43 -10.52 15.40
CA THR A 303 -18.19 -11.55 16.41
C THR A 303 -16.70 -11.83 16.47
N THR A 304 -16.10 -11.81 17.66
CA THR A 304 -14.64 -11.93 17.82
C THR A 304 -14.28 -12.67 19.11
N LYS A 305 -13.16 -13.39 19.11
CA LYS A 305 -12.57 -13.99 20.32
C LYS A 305 -11.05 -13.86 20.27
N SER A 306 -10.48 -13.18 21.26
CA SER A 306 -9.03 -13.08 21.38
C SER A 306 -8.40 -14.40 21.83
N ILE A 307 -7.19 -14.70 21.32
CA ILE A 307 -6.37 -15.82 21.81
C ILE A 307 -6.08 -15.73 23.32
N ASN A 308 -6.07 -14.51 23.89
CA ASN A 308 -5.78 -14.26 25.30
C ASN A 308 -7.05 -14.16 26.16
N SER A 309 -8.22 -14.51 25.63
CA SER A 309 -9.51 -14.37 26.32
C SER A 309 -10.29 -15.68 26.28
N GLU A 310 -10.80 -16.10 27.44
CA GLU A 310 -11.70 -17.26 27.52
C GLU A 310 -13.05 -16.97 26.85
N ARG A 311 -13.47 -15.71 26.87
CA ARG A 311 -14.76 -15.23 26.33
C ARG A 311 -14.57 -14.52 25.00
N GLY A 312 -15.50 -14.73 24.08
CA GLY A 312 -15.69 -13.91 22.89
C GLY A 312 -16.74 -12.83 23.09
N TYR A 313 -16.85 -11.95 22.10
CA TYR A 313 -17.79 -10.85 22.08
C TYR A 313 -18.55 -10.79 20.75
N SER A 314 -19.82 -10.38 20.80
CA SER A 314 -20.64 -10.09 19.62
C SER A 314 -21.40 -8.79 19.79
N PHE A 315 -21.57 -8.05 18.69
CA PHE A 315 -22.34 -6.80 18.67
C PHE A 315 -22.77 -6.44 17.25
N THR A 316 -23.81 -5.62 17.18
CA THR A 316 -24.25 -4.93 15.97
C THR A 316 -24.03 -3.44 16.18
N ALA A 317 -23.51 -2.74 15.17
CA ALA A 317 -23.16 -1.34 15.25
C ALA A 317 -23.53 -0.59 13.98
N SER A 318 -24.07 0.61 14.17
CA SER A 318 -24.34 1.63 13.16
C SER A 318 -23.64 2.92 13.58
N LEU A 319 -23.32 3.80 12.63
CA LEU A 319 -22.64 5.07 12.94
C LEU A 319 -23.46 6.00 13.85
N ASP A 320 -24.78 5.88 13.84
CA ASP A 320 -25.70 6.74 14.58
C ASP A 320 -26.09 6.16 15.97
N ASP A 321 -25.48 5.03 16.38
CA ASP A 321 -25.77 4.40 17.67
C ASP A 321 -25.18 5.19 18.85
N VAL A 322 -26.05 5.57 19.79
CA VAL A 322 -25.68 6.32 21.01
C VAL A 322 -24.93 5.45 22.04
N GLN A 323 -25.11 4.13 21.98
CA GLN A 323 -24.39 3.13 22.76
C GLN A 323 -24.55 1.77 22.10
N ILE A 324 -23.42 1.09 21.85
CA ILE A 324 -23.37 -0.23 21.23
C ILE A 324 -23.36 -1.29 22.34
N GLU A 325 -24.31 -2.22 22.27
CA GLU A 325 -24.37 -3.31 23.24
C GLU A 325 -23.44 -4.46 22.84
N VAL A 326 -22.30 -4.55 23.51
CA VAL A 326 -21.35 -5.65 23.34
C VAL A 326 -21.75 -6.81 24.25
N ARG A 327 -22.12 -7.94 23.67
CA ARG A 327 -22.57 -9.14 24.37
C ARG A 327 -21.47 -10.19 24.43
N ASN A 328 -21.45 -10.99 25.48
CA ASN A 328 -20.55 -12.11 25.62
C ASN A 328 -21.02 -13.26 24.72
N THR A 329 -20.08 -13.93 24.05
CA THR A 329 -20.31 -15.20 23.35
C THR A 329 -19.20 -16.19 23.72
N ILE A 330 -19.55 -17.46 23.92
CA ILE A 330 -18.60 -18.49 24.38
C ILE A 330 -18.25 -19.44 23.23
N ASP A 331 -19.15 -19.59 22.25
CA ASP A 331 -19.09 -20.63 21.23
C ASP A 331 -18.48 -20.11 19.93
N ARG A 332 -17.18 -19.81 19.96
CA ARG A 332 -16.41 -19.46 18.77
C ARG A 332 -14.94 -19.82 18.93
N SER A 333 -14.32 -20.23 17.82
CA SER A 333 -12.87 -20.24 17.66
C SER A 333 -12.26 -18.83 17.76
N VAL A 334 -10.95 -18.79 18.02
CA VAL A 334 -10.17 -17.55 18.02
C VAL A 334 -10.19 -16.91 16.62
N GLY A 335 -10.33 -15.59 16.56
CA GLY A 335 -10.44 -14.84 15.32
C GLY A 335 -11.61 -13.85 15.31
N THR A 336 -11.95 -13.32 14.13
CA THR A 336 -12.99 -12.29 13.96
C THR A 336 -13.84 -12.58 12.73
N THR A 337 -15.16 -12.46 12.84
CA THR A 337 -16.09 -12.36 11.70
C THR A 337 -16.71 -10.99 11.73
N ILE A 338 -16.70 -10.35 10.56
CA ILE A 338 -17.43 -9.14 10.26
C ILE A 338 -18.45 -9.49 9.17
N ARG A 339 -19.72 -9.17 9.42
CA ARG A 339 -20.81 -9.30 8.46
C ARG A 339 -21.49 -7.94 8.30
N ILE A 340 -21.77 -7.54 7.07
CA ILE A 340 -22.30 -6.22 6.73
C ILE A 340 -23.46 -6.42 5.77
N LYS A 341 -24.63 -5.86 6.10
CA LYS A 341 -25.76 -5.82 5.17
C LYS A 341 -25.40 -4.87 4.02
N LEU A 342 -25.36 -5.37 2.80
CA LEU A 342 -25.01 -4.56 1.63
C LEU A 342 -26.17 -3.63 1.26
N ASN A 343 -25.86 -2.38 0.94
CA ASN A 343 -26.81 -1.52 0.25
C ASN A 343 -26.87 -1.86 -1.25
N GLU A 344 -27.92 -1.42 -1.94
CA GLU A 344 -28.15 -1.75 -3.36
C GLU A 344 -26.99 -1.33 -4.26
N LYS A 345 -26.41 -0.15 -4.02
CA LYS A 345 -25.28 0.37 -4.79
C LYS A 345 -24.06 -0.53 -4.66
N SER A 346 -23.70 -0.89 -3.43
CA SER A 346 -22.57 -1.76 -3.13
C SER A 346 -22.76 -3.15 -3.70
N LEU A 347 -23.95 -3.72 -3.55
CA LEU A 347 -24.29 -5.01 -4.13
C LEU A 347 -24.07 -5.02 -5.65
N LEU A 348 -24.62 -4.03 -6.35
CA LEU A 348 -24.49 -3.91 -7.80
C LEU A 348 -23.03 -3.75 -8.23
N GLU A 349 -22.25 -2.93 -7.52
CA GLU A 349 -20.83 -2.72 -7.84
C GLU A 349 -19.99 -3.98 -7.63
N LEU A 350 -20.15 -4.67 -6.50
CA LEU A 350 -19.44 -5.92 -6.21
C LEU A 350 -19.83 -7.03 -7.19
N LYS A 351 -21.12 -7.14 -7.55
CA LYS A 351 -21.63 -8.10 -8.54
C LYS A 351 -21.06 -7.81 -9.94
N ASN A 352 -21.10 -6.55 -10.39
CA ASN A 352 -20.53 -6.14 -11.68
C ASN A 352 -19.03 -6.44 -11.79
N GLN A 353 -18.26 -6.33 -10.70
CA GLN A 353 -16.84 -6.68 -10.68
C GLN A 353 -16.59 -8.19 -10.83
N VAL A 354 -17.54 -9.04 -10.38
CA VAL A 354 -17.46 -10.50 -10.52
C VAL A 354 -17.93 -10.95 -11.89
N GLU A 355 -19.02 -10.37 -12.42
CA GLU A 355 -19.59 -10.73 -13.72
C GLU A 355 -18.75 -10.25 -14.90
N SER A 356 -18.14 -9.06 -14.82
CA SER A 356 -17.30 -8.54 -15.90
C SER A 356 -15.98 -9.30 -16.05
N ASP A 357 -15.56 -9.57 -17.30
CA ASP A 357 -14.23 -10.11 -17.62
C ASP A 357 -13.16 -9.13 -17.12
N TYR A 358 -12.65 -9.41 -15.92
CA TYR A 358 -11.71 -8.60 -15.15
C TYR A 358 -10.43 -8.22 -15.90
N GLN A 359 -10.13 -8.89 -17.02
CA GLN A 359 -8.84 -8.88 -17.70
C GLN A 359 -8.59 -7.66 -18.62
N SER A 360 -9.43 -6.62 -18.64
CA SER A 360 -9.21 -5.45 -19.51
C SER A 360 -9.34 -4.09 -18.82
N ASN A 361 -8.22 -3.37 -18.71
CA ASN A 361 -8.11 -1.91 -18.60
C ASN A 361 -8.94 -1.18 -17.53
N ARG A 362 -8.95 -1.62 -16.26
CA ARG A 362 -9.44 -0.78 -15.15
C ARG A 362 -8.30 -0.13 -14.37
N SER A 363 -8.50 1.09 -13.88
CA SER A 363 -7.55 1.83 -13.05
C SER A 363 -7.40 1.30 -11.62
N GLU A 364 -8.35 0.49 -11.13
CA GLU A 364 -8.34 -0.08 -9.77
C GLU A 364 -8.62 -1.62 -9.74
N PRO A 365 -8.01 -2.38 -8.81
CA PRO A 365 -8.27 -3.80 -8.58
C PRO A 365 -9.73 -4.08 -8.19
N ALA A 366 -10.22 -5.25 -8.57
CA ALA A 366 -11.51 -5.74 -8.06
C ALA A 366 -11.42 -6.01 -6.55
N TRP A 367 -12.57 -6.00 -5.88
CA TRP A 367 -12.66 -6.21 -4.44
C TRP A 367 -12.05 -7.54 -3.98
N PHE A 368 -12.07 -8.57 -4.83
CA PHE A 368 -11.45 -9.85 -4.55
C PHE A 368 -9.96 -9.90 -4.89
N ALA A 369 -9.35 -8.89 -5.50
CA ALA A 369 -7.99 -8.99 -6.05
C ALA A 369 -6.95 -8.09 -5.36
N TRP A 370 -7.29 -7.48 -4.22
CA TRP A 370 -6.41 -6.55 -3.50
C TRP A 370 -5.17 -7.18 -2.89
N TYR A 371 -5.27 -8.44 -2.45
CA TYR A 371 -4.20 -9.16 -1.77
C TYR A 371 -3.68 -10.29 -2.63
N VAL A 372 -2.36 -10.40 -2.76
CA VAL A 372 -1.74 -11.33 -3.73
C VAL A 372 -0.78 -12.33 -3.12
N LEU A 373 -0.45 -12.30 -1.82
CA LEU A 373 0.52 -13.26 -1.26
C LEU A 373 -0.13 -14.60 -0.90
N ASN A 374 0.70 -15.64 -0.78
CA ASN A 374 0.26 -17.01 -0.46
C ASN A 374 -0.23 -17.21 0.99
N LYS A 375 0.11 -16.29 1.91
CA LYS A 375 -0.23 -16.38 3.32
C LYS A 375 -0.64 -15.02 3.87
N PRO A 376 -1.81 -14.90 4.52
CA PRO A 376 -2.78 -15.97 4.80
C PRO A 376 -3.48 -16.50 3.55
N ASP A 377 -3.96 -17.75 3.64
CA ASP A 377 -4.75 -18.41 2.60
C ASP A 377 -6.15 -17.77 2.54
N ILE A 378 -6.50 -17.11 1.43
CA ILE A 378 -7.77 -16.38 1.30
C ILE A 378 -8.74 -17.16 0.41
N GLN A 379 -9.87 -17.56 0.98
CA GLN A 379 -10.96 -18.26 0.31
C GLN A 379 -12.09 -17.29 -0.02
N TYR A 380 -12.43 -17.16 -1.30
CA TYR A 380 -13.49 -16.29 -1.79
C TYR A 380 -14.76 -17.09 -2.11
N ASN A 381 -15.90 -16.65 -1.55
CA ASN A 381 -17.22 -17.23 -1.78
C ASN A 381 -18.14 -16.21 -2.43
N PHE A 382 -18.89 -16.63 -3.44
CA PHE A 382 -19.80 -15.78 -4.18
C PHE A 382 -21.19 -16.43 -4.24
N PRO A 383 -22.28 -15.65 -4.35
CA PRO A 383 -23.60 -16.20 -4.60
C PRO A 383 -23.64 -16.98 -5.91
N ASP A 384 -24.39 -18.09 -5.93
CA ASP A 384 -24.50 -18.98 -7.09
C ASP A 384 -25.03 -18.25 -8.34
N ASP A 385 -25.88 -17.23 -8.15
CA ASP A 385 -26.47 -16.43 -9.23
C ASP A 385 -25.50 -15.42 -9.88
N TRP A 386 -24.27 -15.29 -9.37
CA TRP A 386 -23.25 -14.37 -9.92
C TRP A 386 -22.40 -15.01 -11.02
N GLY A 387 -22.71 -16.25 -11.43
CA GLY A 387 -22.35 -16.78 -12.75
C GLY A 387 -20.88 -17.19 -12.96
N ARG A 388 -20.13 -17.58 -11.92
CA ARG A 388 -18.78 -18.16 -12.07
C ARG A 388 -18.55 -19.41 -11.21
N ASP A 389 -18.80 -20.57 -11.80
CA ASP A 389 -18.23 -21.83 -11.31
C ASP A 389 -16.70 -21.80 -11.48
N GLY A 390 -15.95 -21.86 -10.38
CA GLY A 390 -14.50 -22.12 -10.40
C GLY A 390 -13.56 -20.90 -10.30
N PHE A 391 -13.87 -19.92 -9.45
CA PHE A 391 -13.01 -18.73 -9.25
C PHE A 391 -11.59 -19.04 -8.70
N ASN A 392 -11.34 -20.25 -8.21
CA ASN A 392 -9.98 -20.74 -7.88
C ASN A 392 -8.98 -20.62 -9.05
N LYS A 393 -9.42 -20.35 -10.29
CA LYS A 393 -8.55 -20.08 -11.44
C LYS A 393 -7.90 -18.69 -11.47
N TYR A 394 -8.42 -17.68 -10.77
CA TYR A 394 -7.97 -16.28 -10.93
C TYR A 394 -7.05 -15.77 -9.82
N HIS A 395 -7.04 -16.44 -8.66
CA HIS A 395 -6.05 -16.20 -7.61
C HIS A 395 -4.89 -17.16 -7.74
N THR A 396 -3.93 -16.82 -8.59
CA THR A 396 -2.60 -17.41 -8.45
C THR A 396 -1.88 -16.56 -7.43
N ALA A 397 -1.87 -17.02 -6.18
CA ALA A 397 -1.09 -16.38 -5.15
C ALA A 397 0.35 -16.19 -5.67
N ALA A 398 0.86 -14.98 -5.50
CA ALA A 398 2.12 -14.52 -6.01
C ALA A 398 3.24 -15.39 -5.46
N ASP A 399 3.77 -16.27 -6.31
CA ASP A 399 5.03 -16.94 -6.03
C ASP A 399 6.15 -15.91 -6.16
N ILE A 400 6.43 -15.27 -5.04
CA ILE A 400 7.50 -14.27 -4.91
C ILE A 400 8.85 -14.90 -4.57
N ASN A 401 8.92 -16.23 -4.42
CA ASN A 401 10.15 -16.91 -4.01
C ASN A 401 11.27 -16.78 -5.04
N ASP A 402 10.92 -16.55 -6.32
CA ASP A 402 11.89 -16.37 -7.40
C ASP A 402 12.18 -14.89 -7.72
N TRP A 403 11.65 -13.95 -6.93
CA TRP A 403 11.91 -12.52 -7.10
C TRP A 403 13.30 -12.16 -6.57
N LYS A 404 13.91 -11.15 -7.18
CA LYS A 404 15.24 -10.69 -6.77
C LYS A 404 15.11 -9.77 -5.55
N VAL A 405 15.95 -10.03 -4.53
CA VAL A 405 15.95 -9.30 -3.25
C VAL A 405 16.91 -8.12 -3.29
N ILE A 406 16.44 -6.97 -2.80
CA ILE A 406 17.22 -5.77 -2.55
C ILE A 406 17.17 -5.49 -1.05
N LYS A 407 18.35 -5.38 -0.43
CA LYS A 407 18.49 -5.00 0.97
C LYS A 407 18.49 -3.48 1.10
N VAL A 408 17.46 -2.92 1.74
CA VAL A 408 17.35 -1.49 1.99
C VAL A 408 17.16 -1.28 3.48
N GLN A 409 18.08 -0.58 4.17
CA GLN A 409 18.08 -0.47 5.64
C GLN A 409 16.76 0.05 6.26
N ARG A 410 15.97 0.80 5.49
CA ARG A 410 14.69 1.38 5.92
C ARG A 410 13.51 0.40 5.80
N PHE A 411 13.63 -0.65 5.00
CA PHE A 411 12.61 -1.66 4.74
C PHE A 411 13.13 -3.04 5.19
N GLY A 412 12.27 -4.05 5.29
CA GLY A 412 12.76 -5.40 5.55
C GLY A 412 13.36 -6.00 4.29
N GLU A 413 12.50 -6.28 3.31
CA GLU A 413 12.90 -6.79 2.01
C GLU A 413 12.17 -6.01 0.91
N VAL A 414 12.92 -5.64 -0.13
CA VAL A 414 12.37 -5.10 -1.37
C VAL A 414 12.63 -6.13 -2.46
N LEU A 415 11.58 -6.61 -3.10
CA LEU A 415 11.63 -7.62 -4.15
C LEU A 415 11.27 -7.00 -5.49
N TRP A 416 11.82 -7.51 -6.58
CA TRP A 416 11.40 -7.10 -7.93
C TRP A 416 11.49 -8.21 -8.98
N LYS A 417 10.68 -8.08 -10.05
CA LYS A 417 10.65 -8.98 -11.23
C LYS A 417 10.06 -8.29 -12.46
N TYR A 418 10.54 -8.61 -13.68
CA TYR A 418 10.09 -7.95 -14.92
C TYR A 418 8.85 -8.54 -15.58
N GLU A 419 8.63 -9.84 -15.39
CA GLU A 419 7.51 -10.57 -15.96
C GLU A 419 7.06 -11.57 -14.92
N ASP A 420 6.03 -11.21 -14.16
CA ASP A 420 5.41 -12.08 -13.18
C ASP A 420 3.94 -12.33 -13.59
N SER A 421 3.30 -13.30 -12.94
CA SER A 421 1.87 -13.57 -13.15
C SER A 421 1.00 -12.36 -12.79
N ILE A 422 1.45 -11.55 -11.84
CA ILE A 422 0.74 -10.40 -11.27
C ILE A 422 0.64 -9.29 -12.32
N SER A 423 1.73 -8.74 -12.82
CA SER A 423 1.84 -7.78 -13.92
C SER A 423 1.18 -8.21 -15.24
N LYS A 424 0.96 -9.51 -15.46
CA LYS A 424 0.14 -10.01 -16.58
C LYS A 424 -1.36 -9.93 -16.30
N GLN A 425 -1.76 -10.06 -15.04
CA GLN A 425 -3.14 -9.96 -14.56
C GLN A 425 -3.54 -8.52 -14.18
N PHE A 426 -2.57 -7.68 -13.80
CA PHE A 426 -2.72 -6.34 -13.23
C PHE A 426 -1.83 -5.32 -13.97
N TYR A 427 -1.70 -4.12 -13.42
CA TYR A 427 -0.96 -2.97 -13.98
C TYR A 427 0.50 -3.26 -14.31
N ASN A 428 1.01 -2.57 -15.32
CA ASN A 428 2.44 -2.51 -15.62
C ASN A 428 2.95 -1.06 -15.49
N PRO A 429 3.77 -0.71 -14.48
CA PRO A 429 4.34 -1.56 -13.42
C PRO A 429 3.43 -1.77 -12.19
N THR A 430 3.46 -2.97 -11.60
CA THR A 430 2.77 -3.27 -10.33
C THR A 430 3.64 -2.92 -9.12
N LEU A 431 3.05 -2.23 -8.13
CA LEU A 431 3.67 -2.02 -6.82
C LEU A 431 2.86 -2.75 -5.74
N LEU A 432 3.52 -3.58 -4.95
CA LEU A 432 2.94 -4.26 -3.79
C LEU A 432 3.55 -3.71 -2.50
N CYS A 433 2.73 -3.42 -1.51
CA CYS A 433 3.16 -3.07 -0.16
C CYS A 433 2.53 -4.04 0.84
N ASN A 434 3.34 -4.85 1.51
CA ASN A 434 2.90 -5.87 2.47
C ASN A 434 1.85 -6.84 1.90
N GLY A 435 1.92 -7.11 0.59
CA GLY A 435 1.01 -8.00 -0.14
C GLY A 435 -0.24 -7.33 -0.72
N ILE A 436 -0.42 -6.03 -0.50
CA ILE A 436 -1.53 -5.25 -1.04
C ILE A 436 -1.09 -4.49 -2.29
N ILE A 437 -1.92 -4.54 -3.34
CA ILE A 437 -1.69 -3.80 -4.59
C ILE A 437 -1.85 -2.29 -4.37
N ILE A 438 -0.90 -1.52 -4.91
CA ILE A 438 -0.98 -0.06 -5.05
C ILE A 438 -1.32 0.24 -6.53
N PRO A 439 -2.59 0.59 -6.86
CA PRO A 439 -3.11 0.65 -8.22
C PRO A 439 -2.34 1.57 -9.18
N ASN A 440 -1.93 2.76 -8.72
CA ASN A 440 -1.19 3.71 -9.56
C ASN A 440 0.32 3.42 -9.61
N GLY A 441 0.76 2.29 -9.04
CA GLY A 441 2.13 1.81 -9.11
C GLY A 441 3.16 2.83 -8.60
N TYR A 442 4.25 2.93 -9.35
CA TYR A 442 5.31 3.90 -9.13
C TYR A 442 5.80 4.47 -10.46
N ARG A 443 6.48 5.62 -10.38
CA ARG A 443 7.20 6.22 -11.50
C ARG A 443 8.70 6.15 -11.20
N CYS A 444 9.46 5.79 -12.22
CA CYS A 444 10.90 5.98 -12.22
C CYS A 444 11.20 7.25 -13.04
N ARG A 445 11.71 8.31 -12.40
CA ARG A 445 12.06 9.56 -13.10
C ARG A 445 13.38 9.44 -13.86
N TYR A 446 14.10 8.34 -13.70
CA TYR A 446 15.19 7.97 -14.59
C TYR A 446 14.67 7.00 -15.65
N PRO A 447 14.05 7.48 -16.72
CA PRO A 447 14.28 6.76 -17.94
C PRO A 447 15.74 7.05 -18.32
N PHE A 448 16.45 5.97 -18.53
CA PHE A 448 17.83 5.87 -18.99
C PHE A 448 18.00 6.48 -20.39
N TYR A 449 17.46 7.67 -20.67
CA TYR A 449 17.22 8.15 -22.03
C TYR A 449 18.44 8.80 -22.70
N TRP A 450 19.59 8.90 -22.02
CA TRP A 450 20.70 9.71 -22.54
C TRP A 450 22.11 9.15 -22.27
N SER A 451 22.24 7.95 -21.69
CA SER A 451 23.55 7.37 -21.32
C SER A 451 23.55 5.87 -21.03
N TYR A 452 22.38 5.22 -21.04
CA TYR A 452 22.20 3.83 -20.61
C TYR A 452 21.04 3.17 -21.35
N PRO A 453 20.93 1.84 -21.37
CA PRO A 453 19.83 1.18 -22.04
C PRO A 453 18.47 1.72 -21.55
N SER A 454 17.71 2.32 -22.44
CA SER A 454 16.33 2.77 -22.19
C SER A 454 15.49 1.56 -21.78
N MET A 455 15.04 1.59 -20.52
CA MET A 455 14.14 0.57 -19.99
C MET A 455 12.78 0.70 -20.67
N ASN A 456 12.39 -0.30 -21.47
CA ASN A 456 11.09 -0.32 -22.14
C ASN A 456 9.95 -0.75 -21.19
N GLN A 457 10.29 -1.42 -20.09
CA GLN A 457 9.34 -1.91 -19.09
C GLN A 457 9.92 -1.69 -17.70
N MET A 458 9.07 -1.26 -16.77
CA MET A 458 9.43 -1.14 -15.36
C MET A 458 9.13 -2.47 -14.66
N PRO A 459 9.98 -2.95 -13.74
CA PRO A 459 9.71 -4.19 -13.03
C PRO A 459 8.53 -4.01 -12.07
N SER A 460 7.82 -5.08 -11.76
CA SER A 460 7.00 -5.12 -10.57
C SER A 460 7.90 -5.06 -9.34
N VAL A 461 7.41 -4.39 -8.29
CA VAL A 461 8.14 -4.24 -7.03
C VAL A 461 7.22 -4.66 -5.88
N ALA A 462 7.74 -5.46 -4.96
CA ALA A 462 7.06 -5.79 -3.71
C ALA A 462 7.89 -5.35 -2.51
N VAL A 463 7.27 -4.66 -1.56
CA VAL A 463 7.94 -4.09 -0.40
C VAL A 463 7.36 -4.67 0.89
N TYR A 464 8.23 -5.26 1.71
CA TYR A 464 7.94 -5.60 3.10
C TYR A 464 8.30 -4.42 4.00
N ASP A 465 7.28 -3.65 4.36
CA ASP A 465 7.38 -2.43 5.15
C ASP A 465 6.88 -2.65 6.58
N TYR A 466 7.81 -2.93 7.49
CA TYR A 466 7.57 -3.12 8.93
C TYR A 466 7.32 -1.79 9.66
N LYS A 467 7.96 -0.72 9.17
CA LYS A 467 8.02 0.60 9.83
C LYS A 467 6.96 1.58 9.32
N GLY A 468 6.20 1.21 8.28
CA GLY A 468 5.28 2.13 7.61
C GLY A 468 6.02 3.26 6.89
N ALA A 469 7.24 2.99 6.43
CA ALA A 469 8.15 3.95 5.82
C ALA A 469 7.83 4.30 4.36
N MET A 470 7.05 3.47 3.65
CA MET A 470 6.64 3.73 2.28
C MET A 470 5.79 5.00 2.22
N PRO A 471 6.13 5.99 1.37
CA PRO A 471 5.40 7.24 1.27
C PRO A 471 4.11 7.02 0.46
N LEU A 472 3.08 6.47 1.09
CA LEU A 472 1.77 6.25 0.48
C LEU A 472 0.83 7.42 0.82
N GLU A 473 0.00 7.83 -0.13
CA GLU A 473 -1.10 8.75 0.19
C GLU A 473 -2.09 8.13 1.16
N LEU A 474 -2.95 8.96 1.77
CA LEU A 474 -3.95 8.51 2.75
C LEU A 474 -4.89 7.42 2.20
N LYS A 475 -5.25 7.53 0.90
CA LYS A 475 -6.07 6.52 0.18
C LYS A 475 -5.30 5.22 -0.11
N ARG A 476 -3.97 5.24 -0.03
CA ARG A 476 -3.06 4.14 -0.37
C ARG A 476 -3.25 3.58 -1.78
N ASP A 477 -3.63 4.45 -2.71
CA ASP A 477 -3.79 4.14 -4.12
C ASP A 477 -2.55 4.51 -4.96
N LYS A 478 -1.69 5.38 -4.42
CA LYS A 478 -0.43 5.81 -5.04
C LYS A 478 0.61 6.27 -4.02
N LEU A 479 1.83 6.49 -4.51
CA LEU A 479 2.91 7.11 -3.74
C LEU A 479 2.69 8.62 -3.61
N ASP A 480 3.00 9.17 -2.43
CA ASP A 480 2.97 10.59 -2.13
C ASP A 480 4.03 11.37 -2.94
N GLY A 481 3.76 12.65 -3.18
CA GLY A 481 4.62 13.55 -3.95
C GLY A 481 4.70 13.19 -5.44
N ASN A 482 5.92 12.96 -5.94
CA ASN A 482 6.20 12.81 -7.38
C ASN A 482 6.03 11.38 -7.91
N GLY A 483 5.63 10.43 -7.05
CA GLY A 483 5.52 9.01 -7.42
C GLY A 483 6.84 8.24 -7.44
N GLU A 484 7.91 8.80 -6.85
CA GLU A 484 9.25 8.23 -6.84
C GLU A 484 9.42 7.19 -5.72
N LEU A 485 10.14 6.10 -6.01
CA LEU A 485 10.47 5.10 -4.99
C LEU A 485 11.58 5.63 -4.05
N PRO A 486 11.46 5.43 -2.72
CA PRO A 486 12.49 5.86 -1.77
C PRO A 486 13.82 5.10 -1.90
N PHE A 487 13.85 4.02 -2.68
CA PHE A 487 15.00 3.16 -2.97
C PHE A 487 15.24 3.02 -4.48
N GLU A 488 14.86 4.03 -5.27
CA GLU A 488 15.03 4.04 -6.74
C GLU A 488 16.50 3.79 -7.15
N LYS A 489 17.45 4.27 -6.34
CA LYS A 489 18.89 4.01 -6.54
C LYS A 489 19.20 2.53 -6.42
N GLU A 490 18.86 1.90 -5.29
CA GLU A 490 19.14 0.50 -5.01
C GLU A 490 18.43 -0.42 -6.02
N LEU A 491 17.20 -0.08 -6.41
CA LEU A 491 16.50 -0.74 -7.51
C LEU A 491 17.30 -0.64 -8.80
N SER A 492 17.68 0.57 -9.24
CA SER A 492 18.47 0.76 -10.45
C SER A 492 19.78 -0.04 -10.44
N GLN A 493 20.49 -0.07 -9.31
CA GLN A 493 21.71 -0.86 -9.15
C GLN A 493 21.46 -2.36 -9.32
N SER A 494 20.42 -2.89 -8.67
CA SER A 494 20.03 -4.31 -8.78
C SER A 494 19.65 -4.69 -10.21
N LEU A 495 18.93 -3.80 -10.91
CA LEU A 495 18.57 -3.97 -12.33
C LEU A 495 19.81 -4.08 -13.23
N ILE A 496 20.80 -3.23 -13.02
CA ILE A 496 22.07 -3.27 -13.76
C ILE A 496 22.82 -4.59 -13.50
N LEU A 497 22.87 -5.05 -12.25
CA LEU A 497 23.53 -6.31 -11.90
C LEU A 497 22.84 -7.51 -12.57
N ASP A 498 21.51 -7.57 -12.57
CA ASP A 498 20.73 -8.60 -13.26
C ASP A 498 21.00 -8.63 -14.77
N MET A 499 21.04 -7.44 -15.40
CA MET A 499 21.39 -7.31 -16.81
C MET A 499 22.77 -7.90 -17.12
N LEU A 500 23.78 -7.54 -16.33
CA LEU A 500 25.15 -8.01 -16.51
C LEU A 500 25.28 -9.51 -16.24
N ALA A 501 24.55 -10.04 -15.27
CA ALA A 501 24.53 -11.46 -14.94
C ALA A 501 23.95 -12.30 -16.10
N LYS A 502 22.84 -11.84 -16.69
CA LYS A 502 22.24 -12.50 -17.86
C LYS A 502 23.11 -12.37 -19.10
N LEU A 503 23.83 -11.26 -19.25
CA LEU A 503 24.77 -11.07 -20.35
C LEU A 503 25.96 -12.04 -20.26
N ILE A 504 26.59 -12.17 -19.10
CA ILE A 504 27.80 -12.99 -18.95
C ILE A 504 27.49 -14.50 -19.00
N THR A 505 26.31 -14.92 -18.54
CA THR A 505 25.88 -16.34 -18.53
C THR A 505 25.21 -16.81 -19.82
N ARG A 506 24.92 -15.90 -20.75
CA ARG A 506 24.25 -16.24 -22.01
C ARG A 506 25.01 -17.33 -22.77
N LYS A 507 24.38 -18.48 -23.00
CA LYS A 507 24.92 -19.51 -23.89
C LYS A 507 24.86 -19.02 -25.34
N THR A 508 25.95 -19.20 -26.07
CA THR A 508 26.08 -18.77 -27.46
C THR A 508 26.62 -19.94 -28.27
N ASN A 509 25.98 -20.26 -29.38
CA ASN A 509 26.37 -21.39 -30.22
C ASN A 509 27.53 -20.96 -31.13
N SER A 510 28.72 -21.50 -30.86
CA SER A 510 29.99 -21.13 -31.49
C SER A 510 30.06 -21.37 -33.01
N SER A 511 29.09 -22.07 -33.61
CA SER A 511 29.10 -22.40 -35.05
C SER A 511 28.31 -21.43 -35.94
N LYS A 512 27.49 -20.53 -35.39
CA LYS A 512 26.70 -19.55 -36.19
C LYS A 512 26.51 -18.22 -35.45
N LEU A 513 27.58 -17.42 -35.38
CA LEU A 513 27.51 -16.06 -34.81
C LEU A 513 26.46 -15.16 -35.52
N VAL A 514 26.12 -15.43 -36.79
CA VAL A 514 25.13 -14.64 -37.53
C VAL A 514 23.69 -15.03 -37.20
N SER A 515 23.41 -16.33 -36.94
CA SER A 515 22.07 -16.75 -36.51
C SER A 515 21.80 -16.49 -35.02
N ASP A 516 22.85 -16.30 -34.20
CA ASP A 516 22.72 -15.89 -32.79
C ASP A 516 22.45 -14.39 -32.59
N THR A 517 22.19 -13.65 -33.68
CA THR A 517 21.50 -12.34 -33.62
C THR A 517 20.04 -12.45 -33.13
N THR A 518 19.60 -13.66 -32.80
CA THR A 518 18.36 -13.93 -32.08
C THR A 518 18.27 -13.10 -30.80
N HIS A 519 17.15 -12.39 -30.71
CA HIS A 519 16.70 -11.47 -29.68
C HIS A 519 17.32 -11.71 -28.30
N PHE A 520 18.21 -10.81 -27.85
CA PHE A 520 18.42 -10.66 -26.41
C PHE A 520 17.17 -9.99 -25.84
N LYS A 521 16.17 -10.80 -25.49
CA LYS A 521 14.95 -10.33 -24.82
C LYS A 521 15.28 -10.06 -23.36
N HIS A 522 15.84 -8.88 -23.11
CA HIS A 522 15.97 -8.35 -21.76
C HIS A 522 15.18 -7.05 -21.64
N PRO A 523 14.26 -6.92 -20.67
CA PRO A 523 13.42 -5.73 -20.47
C PRO A 523 14.20 -4.40 -20.33
N LEU A 524 15.46 -4.49 -19.89
CA LEU A 524 16.38 -3.37 -19.75
C LEU A 524 17.08 -2.95 -21.04
N LEU A 525 17.27 -3.86 -22.00
CA LEU A 525 17.93 -3.52 -23.26
C LEU A 525 16.89 -3.09 -24.27
N MET A 526 17.11 -1.93 -24.88
CA MET A 526 16.35 -1.47 -26.04
C MET A 526 16.64 -2.41 -27.23
N ALA A 527 15.94 -3.54 -27.29
CA ALA A 527 15.62 -4.17 -28.55
C ALA A 527 14.28 -3.58 -28.98
N ASN A 528 14.30 -2.53 -29.79
CA ASN A 528 13.09 -2.16 -30.51
C ASN A 528 12.68 -3.36 -31.38
N LYS A 529 11.38 -3.63 -31.40
CA LYS A 529 10.73 -4.77 -32.04
C LYS A 529 11.27 -4.99 -33.47
N ILE A 530 11.64 -6.23 -33.77
CA ILE A 530 11.85 -6.71 -35.15
C ILE A 530 10.49 -7.20 -35.65
N VAL A 531 10.14 -6.79 -36.87
CA VAL A 531 8.96 -7.24 -37.63
C VAL A 531 9.11 -8.72 -37.97
N ASP A 532 8.05 -9.51 -37.85
CA ASP A 532 8.04 -10.91 -38.28
C ASP A 532 8.02 -11.05 -39.81
N GLU A 533 7.96 -12.29 -40.30
CA GLU A 533 8.04 -12.64 -41.72
C GLU A 533 6.89 -12.06 -42.56
N ASP A 534 5.83 -11.51 -41.94
CA ASP A 534 4.59 -11.06 -42.62
C ASP A 534 4.40 -9.52 -42.65
N GLY A 535 5.42 -8.74 -42.26
CA GLY A 535 5.59 -7.38 -42.79
C GLY A 535 4.73 -6.25 -42.18
N GLN A 536 4.44 -6.25 -40.87
CA GLN A 536 3.87 -5.06 -40.20
C GLN A 536 4.86 -4.31 -39.27
N ARG A 537 4.89 -2.97 -39.47
CA ARG A 537 5.92 -1.96 -39.17
C ARG A 537 6.43 -1.84 -37.73
N VAL A 538 7.72 -1.50 -37.56
CA VAL A 538 8.29 -0.91 -36.33
C VAL A 538 9.29 0.21 -36.67
N ASP A 539 9.04 1.42 -36.14
CA ASP A 539 9.89 2.61 -36.21
C ASP A 539 10.93 2.67 -35.06
N ASN A 540 11.96 3.53 -35.23
CA ASN A 540 13.12 3.86 -34.38
C ASN A 540 14.34 2.92 -34.47
N LEU A 541 15.21 3.21 -35.45
CA LEU A 541 16.47 2.53 -35.64
C LEU A 541 17.59 3.05 -34.74
N ILE A 542 18.11 2.10 -33.96
CA ILE A 542 19.42 2.09 -33.29
C ILE A 542 19.45 2.91 -31.99
N GLY A 543 19.03 2.28 -30.90
CA GLY A 543 19.17 2.77 -29.53
C GLY A 543 20.43 2.26 -28.81
N GLU A 544 20.67 2.80 -27.60
CA GLU A 544 21.83 2.57 -26.69
C GLU A 544 22.02 1.10 -26.22
N GLY A 545 21.19 0.15 -26.67
CA GLY A 545 21.24 -1.29 -26.35
C GLY A 545 21.84 -2.20 -27.44
N SER A 546 22.42 -1.63 -28.50
CA SER A 546 22.92 -2.41 -29.66
C SER A 546 24.25 -3.12 -29.35
N LEU A 547 24.30 -4.45 -29.39
CA LEU A 547 25.54 -5.22 -29.19
C LEU A 547 26.53 -4.97 -30.34
N VAL A 548 27.72 -4.45 -30.03
CA VAL A 548 28.82 -4.35 -31.00
C VAL A 548 29.54 -5.70 -31.03
N LEU A 549 29.79 -6.25 -32.21
CA LEU A 549 30.52 -7.50 -32.35
C LEU A 549 32.00 -7.21 -32.67
N SER A 550 32.89 -7.99 -32.07
CA SER A 550 34.30 -8.05 -32.44
C SER A 550 34.70 -9.51 -32.71
N LYS A 551 35.88 -9.72 -33.30
CA LYS A 551 36.48 -11.07 -33.42
C LYS A 551 36.61 -11.78 -32.08
N ALA A 552 36.84 -11.00 -31.02
CA ALA A 552 37.20 -11.52 -29.72
C ALA A 552 35.99 -11.72 -28.80
N GLY A 553 34.82 -11.19 -29.15
CA GLY A 553 33.61 -11.30 -28.33
C GLY A 553 32.62 -10.15 -28.52
N TYR A 554 31.56 -10.14 -27.70
CA TYR A 554 30.61 -9.05 -27.58
C TYR A 554 31.28 -7.82 -26.95
N CYS A 555 31.34 -6.73 -27.69
CA CYS A 555 31.69 -5.43 -27.16
C CYS A 555 30.46 -4.83 -26.48
N LEU A 556 30.56 -4.69 -25.17
CA LEU A 556 29.58 -3.97 -24.37
C LEU A 556 29.58 -2.49 -24.77
N PRO A 557 28.46 -1.95 -25.29
CA PRO A 557 28.35 -0.52 -25.51
C PRO A 557 28.50 0.22 -24.19
N TYR A 558 29.54 1.03 -24.08
CA TYR A 558 29.58 2.15 -23.15
C TYR A 558 30.67 3.13 -23.57
N THR A 559 30.51 4.41 -23.24
CA THR A 559 31.45 5.48 -23.56
C THR A 559 32.86 5.24 -23.01
N ARG A 560 32.98 4.48 -21.92
CA ARG A 560 34.26 4.04 -21.36
C ARG A 560 34.84 2.81 -22.06
N ASN A 561 34.02 1.81 -22.39
CA ASN A 561 34.51 0.60 -23.06
C ASN A 561 34.99 0.93 -24.47
N ILE A 562 34.29 1.80 -25.20
CA ILE A 562 34.74 2.33 -26.50
C ILE A 562 36.12 3.01 -26.39
N LYS A 563 36.40 3.73 -25.31
CA LYS A 563 37.75 4.29 -25.05
C LYS A 563 38.79 3.21 -24.77
N LYS A 564 38.44 2.18 -23.98
CA LYS A 564 39.34 1.03 -23.68
C LYS A 564 39.60 0.16 -24.91
N LEU A 565 38.65 0.10 -25.85
CA LEU A 565 38.78 -0.58 -27.14
C LEU A 565 39.82 0.10 -28.06
N LYS A 566 40.31 1.30 -27.71
CA LYS A 566 41.32 2.08 -28.46
C LYS A 566 40.98 2.26 -29.94
N THR A 567 39.71 2.16 -30.32
CA THR A 567 39.25 2.29 -31.70
C THR A 567 38.66 3.67 -31.95
N ASN A 568 38.95 4.21 -33.13
CA ASN A 568 38.28 5.38 -33.68
C ASN A 568 37.35 5.02 -34.84
N LYS A 569 37.07 3.72 -35.05
CA LYS A 569 36.38 3.19 -36.22
C LYS A 569 35.35 2.11 -35.86
N PHE A 570 34.18 2.22 -36.46
CA PHE A 570 33.14 1.19 -36.47
C PHE A 570 32.66 0.94 -37.89
N VAL A 571 32.20 -0.27 -38.18
CA VAL A 571 31.52 -0.59 -39.44
C VAL A 571 30.11 -1.04 -39.16
N GLN A 572 29.15 -0.41 -39.83
CA GLN A 572 27.74 -0.75 -39.76
C GLN A 572 27.30 -1.38 -41.08
N ILE A 573 26.62 -2.52 -41.01
CA ILE A 573 26.23 -3.32 -42.16
C ILE A 573 24.72 -3.52 -42.14
N TRP A 574 24.05 -3.21 -43.24
CA TRP A 574 22.64 -3.48 -43.46
C TRP A 574 22.43 -4.61 -44.45
N THR A 575 21.53 -5.54 -44.11
CA THR A 575 21.19 -6.69 -44.96
C THR A 575 19.68 -6.83 -45.12
N LYS A 576 19.23 -7.23 -46.32
CA LYS A 576 17.83 -7.54 -46.68
C LYS A 576 17.35 -8.88 -46.13
N THR A 577 18.27 -9.78 -45.80
CA THR A 577 18.01 -11.16 -45.37
C THR A 577 18.92 -11.53 -44.21
N SER A 578 18.49 -12.46 -43.36
CA SER A 578 19.25 -13.04 -42.24
C SER A 578 20.45 -13.90 -42.66
N GLN A 579 21.05 -13.62 -43.82
CA GLN A 579 22.15 -14.38 -44.39
C GLN A 579 23.42 -14.21 -43.57
N GLU A 580 24.21 -15.28 -43.51
CA GLU A 580 25.50 -15.29 -42.84
C GLU A 580 26.45 -14.27 -43.51
N LEU A 581 26.83 -13.21 -42.79
CA LEU A 581 27.91 -12.31 -43.23
C LEU A 581 29.20 -13.11 -43.39
N SER A 582 29.99 -12.82 -44.44
CA SER A 582 31.22 -13.57 -44.68
C SER A 582 32.20 -13.42 -43.51
N PHE A 583 32.85 -14.54 -43.15
CA PHE A 583 33.87 -14.54 -42.09
C PHE A 583 35.04 -13.60 -42.42
N ASN A 584 35.31 -13.39 -43.70
CA ASN A 584 36.29 -12.43 -44.18
C ASN A 584 35.94 -10.99 -43.77
N ILE A 585 34.68 -10.57 -43.80
CA ILE A 585 34.30 -9.24 -43.27
C ILE A 585 34.74 -9.09 -41.82
N TRP A 586 34.47 -10.09 -40.99
CA TRP A 586 34.86 -10.06 -39.59
C TRP A 586 36.38 -10.15 -39.41
N SER A 587 37.08 -10.82 -40.33
CA SER A 587 38.54 -10.93 -40.31
C SER A 587 39.22 -9.60 -40.69
N TYR A 588 38.61 -8.75 -41.51
CA TYR A 588 39.14 -7.43 -41.87
C TYR A 588 38.73 -6.31 -40.91
N LEU A 589 37.61 -6.47 -40.22
CA LEU A 589 37.02 -5.43 -39.37
C LEU A 589 37.16 -5.75 -37.89
N GLU A 590 37.64 -4.79 -37.11
CA GLU A 590 37.77 -4.96 -35.66
C GLU A 590 36.42 -4.86 -34.94
N TYR A 591 35.50 -4.02 -35.43
CA TYR A 591 34.20 -3.74 -34.81
C TYR A 591 33.09 -3.63 -35.84
N VAL A 592 32.12 -4.54 -35.76
CA VAL A 592 31.00 -4.66 -36.71
C VAL A 592 29.67 -4.55 -35.99
N MET A 593 28.79 -3.72 -36.55
CA MET A 593 27.39 -3.58 -36.17
C MET A 593 26.52 -4.11 -37.33
N ILE A 594 25.58 -5.01 -37.02
CA ILE A 594 24.72 -5.63 -38.03
C ILE A 594 23.30 -5.10 -37.85
N CYS A 595 22.67 -4.67 -38.94
CA CYS A 595 21.30 -4.20 -39.03
C CYS A 595 20.53 -5.05 -40.03
N ASN A 596 19.45 -5.69 -39.60
CA ASN A 596 18.66 -6.62 -40.41
C ASN A 596 17.41 -5.97 -41.05
N HIS A 597 17.50 -4.68 -41.41
CA HIS A 597 16.39 -3.93 -42.01
C HIS A 597 16.73 -3.47 -43.44
N PRO A 598 15.81 -3.64 -44.43
CA PRO A 598 16.03 -3.16 -45.79
C PRO A 598 15.97 -1.63 -45.88
N LEU A 599 17.04 -0.98 -46.38
CA LEU A 599 17.08 0.48 -46.60
C LEU A 599 16.06 0.98 -47.63
N SER A 600 15.46 0.09 -48.41
CA SER A 600 14.46 0.44 -49.43
C SER A 600 13.14 0.97 -48.85
N HIS A 601 12.83 0.76 -47.57
CA HIS A 601 11.51 1.05 -47.00
C HIS A 601 11.36 2.43 -46.35
N SER A 602 12.43 3.24 -46.18
CA SER A 602 12.26 4.69 -45.94
C SER A 602 13.54 5.48 -46.20
N ASN A 603 13.45 6.53 -47.01
CA ASN A 603 14.51 7.54 -47.16
C ASN A 603 14.92 8.21 -45.84
N GLU A 604 14.08 8.11 -44.80
CA GLU A 604 14.38 8.59 -43.44
C GLU A 604 15.44 7.77 -42.72
N LEU A 605 15.59 6.48 -43.04
CA LEU A 605 16.62 5.61 -42.48
C LEU A 605 18.01 5.96 -42.95
N LEU A 606 18.16 6.13 -44.27
CA LEU A 606 19.40 6.60 -44.86
C LEU A 606 19.77 8.00 -44.34
N LYS A 607 18.77 8.87 -44.17
CA LYS A 607 18.95 10.17 -43.52
C LYS A 607 19.46 10.01 -42.09
N SER A 608 18.82 9.21 -41.26
CA SER A 608 19.25 8.96 -39.87
C SER A 608 20.69 8.46 -39.81
N ALA A 609 21.06 7.54 -40.70
CA ALA A 609 22.42 7.03 -40.83
C ALA A 609 23.43 8.09 -41.30
N LEU A 610 23.00 9.12 -42.05
CA LEU A 610 23.82 10.24 -42.53
C LEU A 610 24.01 11.33 -41.45
N TYR A 611 23.00 11.63 -40.62
CA TYR A 611 23.10 12.55 -39.49
C TYR A 611 24.07 12.02 -38.40
N GLU A 612 24.51 12.87 -37.45
CA GLU A 612 25.31 12.41 -36.31
C GLU A 612 24.59 11.23 -35.62
N LEU A 613 25.22 10.05 -35.61
CA LEU A 613 24.60 8.82 -35.11
C LEU A 613 24.14 9.02 -33.67
N SER A 614 22.89 8.70 -33.40
CA SER A 614 22.30 8.73 -32.06
C SER A 614 23.03 7.80 -31.08
N PHE A 615 23.53 6.65 -31.53
CA PHE A 615 24.29 5.72 -30.68
C PHE A 615 25.57 6.31 -30.08
N ILE A 616 26.13 7.34 -30.73
CA ILE A 616 27.40 7.95 -30.38
C ILE A 616 27.13 9.38 -29.89
N HIS A 617 26.06 9.61 -29.13
CA HIS A 617 25.72 10.94 -28.59
C HIS A 617 26.87 11.62 -27.82
N ASP A 618 27.80 10.81 -27.32
CA ASP A 618 29.00 11.24 -26.61
C ASP A 618 30.26 11.44 -27.47
N PHE A 619 30.27 10.98 -28.73
CA PHE A 619 31.41 11.18 -29.62
C PHE A 619 31.01 11.88 -30.91
N ARG A 620 31.79 12.89 -31.26
CA ARG A 620 31.65 13.61 -32.51
C ARG A 620 32.11 12.74 -33.67
N ILE A 621 31.29 12.55 -34.69
CA ILE A 621 31.69 11.84 -35.91
C ILE A 621 32.61 12.75 -36.72
N ASN A 622 33.80 12.26 -37.05
CA ASN A 622 34.77 12.96 -37.89
C ASN A 622 34.41 12.86 -39.37
N SER A 623 34.16 11.64 -39.83
CA SER A 623 33.91 11.33 -41.24
C SER A 623 33.18 10.00 -41.36
N LYS A 624 32.54 9.77 -42.53
CA LYS A 624 31.92 8.49 -42.86
C LYS A 624 32.32 8.08 -44.28
N ARG A 625 32.36 6.78 -44.52
CA ARG A 625 32.40 6.18 -45.86
C ARG A 625 31.19 5.27 -45.99
N ILE A 626 30.40 5.45 -47.03
CA ILE A 626 29.08 4.85 -47.17
C ILE A 626 29.07 4.12 -48.51
N TYR A 627 28.86 2.82 -48.48
CA TYR A 627 28.72 1.98 -49.66
C TYR A 627 27.24 1.71 -49.87
N LEU A 628 26.71 2.14 -51.02
CA LEU A 628 25.29 2.04 -51.39
C LEU A 628 25.13 1.36 -52.75
N PRO A 629 23.95 0.80 -53.07
CA PRO A 629 23.66 0.36 -54.43
C PRO A 629 23.67 1.57 -55.36
N LYS A 630 24.20 1.39 -56.58
CA LYS A 630 24.45 2.47 -57.54
C LYS A 630 23.23 3.36 -57.76
N GLN A 631 22.04 2.77 -57.91
CA GLN A 631 20.77 3.50 -58.08
C GLN A 631 20.47 4.45 -56.91
N LEU A 632 20.64 3.97 -55.67
CA LEU A 632 20.34 4.75 -54.46
C LEU A 632 21.38 5.85 -54.22
N GLY A 633 22.67 5.55 -54.48
CA GLY A 633 23.74 6.53 -54.32
C GLY A 633 23.67 7.67 -55.35
N VAL A 634 23.30 7.38 -56.60
CA VAL A 634 23.07 8.41 -57.63
C VAL A 634 21.88 9.29 -57.26
N ALA A 635 20.76 8.70 -56.81
CA ALA A 635 19.60 9.47 -56.33
C ALA A 635 19.95 10.39 -55.13
N LEU A 636 20.80 9.91 -54.22
CA LEU A 636 21.30 10.69 -53.09
C LEU A 636 22.12 11.91 -53.54
N LEU A 637 23.05 11.72 -54.50
CA LEU A 637 23.92 12.78 -55.02
C LEU A 637 23.16 13.79 -55.89
N ASN A 638 22.18 13.34 -56.67
CA ASN A 638 21.33 14.20 -57.52
C ASN A 638 20.30 15.03 -56.72
N GLY A 639 20.21 14.84 -55.40
CA GLY A 639 19.29 15.61 -54.55
C GLY A 639 17.84 15.12 -54.59
N GLU A 640 17.59 13.93 -55.13
CA GLU A 640 16.26 13.30 -55.15
C GLU A 640 15.80 12.89 -53.74
N ILE A 641 16.74 12.80 -52.79
CA ILE A 641 16.50 12.50 -51.37
C ILE A 641 16.59 13.80 -50.54
N LYS A 642 15.44 14.25 -50.00
CA LYS A 642 15.33 15.51 -49.22
C LYS A 642 16.22 15.50 -47.95
N MET A 643 17.28 16.31 -47.90
CA MET A 643 18.17 16.47 -46.73
C MET A 643 18.59 17.94 -46.52
N SER A 644 19.26 18.26 -45.40
CA SER A 644 19.79 19.61 -45.18
C SER A 644 20.93 19.93 -46.15
N LYS A 645 20.97 21.19 -46.62
CA LYS A 645 22.05 21.66 -47.52
C LYS A 645 23.45 21.42 -46.94
N ASP A 646 23.58 21.54 -45.62
CA ASP A 646 24.86 21.34 -44.92
C ASP A 646 25.39 19.91 -44.99
N ILE A 647 24.52 18.90 -45.03
CA ILE A 647 24.93 17.50 -45.18
C ILE A 647 25.21 17.20 -46.64
N TRP A 648 24.34 17.67 -47.53
CA TRP A 648 24.51 17.46 -48.97
C TRP A 648 25.86 18.01 -49.46
N ASN A 649 26.26 19.20 -49.00
CA ASN A 649 27.56 19.80 -49.32
C ASN A 649 28.78 19.01 -48.79
N LYS A 650 28.59 18.11 -47.83
CA LYS A 650 29.66 17.28 -47.24
C LYS A 650 29.82 15.93 -47.92
N LEU A 651 28.87 15.53 -48.77
CA LEU A 651 28.88 14.26 -49.47
C LEU A 651 29.68 14.36 -50.76
N LYS A 652 30.56 13.39 -51.00
CA LYS A 652 31.34 13.28 -52.23
C LYS A 652 31.39 11.83 -52.68
N MET A 653 31.09 11.60 -53.95
CA MET A 653 31.34 10.32 -54.60
C MET A 653 32.84 10.05 -54.59
N GLU A 654 33.23 8.84 -54.22
CA GLU A 654 34.64 8.45 -54.15
C GLU A 654 34.99 7.43 -55.23
N LYS A 655 34.23 6.33 -55.35
CA LYS A 655 34.49 5.29 -56.35
C LYS A 655 33.24 4.45 -56.64
N GLU A 656 33.18 3.83 -57.83
CA GLU A 656 32.18 2.84 -58.21
C GLU A 656 32.80 1.43 -58.23
N PHE A 657 32.04 0.43 -57.76
CA PHE A 657 32.45 -0.97 -57.68
C PHE A 657 31.27 -1.85 -58.12
N GLY A 658 31.30 -2.35 -59.37
CA GLY A 658 30.20 -3.16 -59.90
C GLY A 658 28.82 -2.49 -59.76
N ASN A 659 27.95 -3.06 -58.91
CA ASN A 659 26.60 -2.54 -58.62
C ASN A 659 26.53 -1.60 -57.39
N MET A 660 27.66 -1.25 -56.79
CA MET A 660 27.79 -0.40 -55.60
C MET A 660 28.56 0.89 -55.91
N ILE A 661 28.33 1.91 -55.09
CA ILE A 661 29.04 3.19 -55.11
C ILE A 661 29.46 3.56 -53.69
N SER A 662 30.70 4.04 -53.53
CA SER A 662 31.15 4.62 -52.27
C SER A 662 30.98 6.13 -52.28
N ILE A 663 30.35 6.64 -51.22
CA ILE A 663 30.16 8.04 -50.94
C ILE A 663 30.84 8.35 -49.62
N THR A 664 31.67 9.38 -49.62
CA THR A 664 32.35 9.88 -48.43
C THR A 664 31.58 11.07 -47.88
N MET A 665 31.53 11.17 -46.55
CA MET A 665 31.09 12.36 -45.86
C MET A 665 32.28 12.94 -45.09
N ASN A 666 32.63 14.19 -45.39
CA ASN A 666 33.92 14.79 -45.04
C ASN A 666 35.09 14.02 -45.70
N ASN A 667 36.23 13.88 -45.02
CA ASN A 667 37.43 13.21 -45.56
C ASN A 667 37.81 12.01 -44.67
N PRO A 668 37.24 10.81 -44.90
CA PRO A 668 37.63 9.61 -44.16
C PRO A 668 39.04 9.15 -44.53
N PRO A 669 39.75 8.44 -43.62
CA PRO A 669 41.03 7.79 -43.91
C PRO A 669 40.82 6.60 -44.87
N SER A 670 41.89 5.83 -45.14
CA SER A 670 41.85 4.69 -46.07
C SER A 670 40.71 3.71 -45.77
N ALA A 671 40.08 3.19 -46.83
CA ALA A 671 39.07 2.15 -46.75
C ALA A 671 39.62 0.96 -45.96
N THR A 672 38.81 0.37 -45.08
CA THR A 672 39.17 -0.90 -44.44
C THR A 672 38.59 -2.09 -45.19
N ILE A 673 37.65 -1.83 -46.09
CA ILE A 673 37.08 -2.83 -46.97
C ILE A 673 37.72 -2.66 -48.33
N ASP A 674 38.36 -3.73 -48.80
CA ASP A 674 38.99 -3.77 -50.11
C ASP A 674 37.97 -3.95 -51.24
N ASP A 675 38.43 -3.72 -52.47
CA ASP A 675 37.61 -3.82 -53.67
C ASP A 675 37.12 -5.27 -53.89
N SER A 676 37.93 -6.26 -53.49
CA SER A 676 37.62 -7.68 -53.67
C SER A 676 36.41 -8.14 -52.86
N PHE A 677 36.09 -7.45 -51.76
CA PHE A 677 34.89 -7.71 -50.97
C PHE A 677 33.58 -7.52 -51.75
N PHE A 678 33.52 -6.51 -52.63
CA PHE A 678 32.32 -6.23 -53.44
C PHE A 678 32.33 -6.95 -54.79
N GLU A 679 33.47 -7.54 -55.17
CA GLU A 679 33.67 -8.28 -56.42
C GLU A 679 33.53 -9.80 -56.23
N SER A 680 33.40 -10.30 -54.99
CA SER A 680 33.26 -11.74 -54.74
C SER A 680 31.87 -12.25 -55.14
N ASP A 681 31.84 -13.32 -55.94
CA ASP A 681 30.62 -14.00 -56.42
C ASP A 681 29.86 -14.77 -55.31
N ASP A 682 30.34 -14.71 -54.05
CA ASP A 682 29.82 -15.45 -52.89
C ASP A 682 28.41 -15.04 -52.42
N GLY A 683 27.70 -14.23 -53.21
CA GLY A 683 26.26 -13.98 -53.02
C GLY A 683 25.91 -13.15 -51.78
N LEU A 684 26.88 -12.44 -51.18
CA LEU A 684 26.64 -11.64 -49.99
C LEU A 684 25.80 -10.39 -50.33
N LYS A 685 24.49 -10.44 -50.05
CA LYS A 685 23.56 -9.33 -50.29
C LYS A 685 23.62 -8.27 -49.18
N VAL A 686 24.74 -7.55 -49.09
CA VAL A 686 24.84 -6.34 -48.25
C VAL A 686 24.19 -5.18 -49.01
N ASP A 687 23.10 -4.64 -48.48
CA ASP A 687 22.41 -3.51 -49.10
C ASP A 687 23.12 -2.19 -48.86
N THR A 688 23.73 -2.01 -47.69
CA THR A 688 24.48 -0.79 -47.36
C THR A 688 25.51 -1.09 -46.30
N LEU A 689 26.67 -0.46 -46.43
CA LEU A 689 27.72 -0.52 -45.43
C LEU A 689 28.21 0.87 -45.12
N ILE A 690 28.42 1.20 -43.84
CA ILE A 690 28.93 2.49 -43.41
C ILE A 690 30.12 2.30 -42.49
N GLU A 691 31.29 2.80 -42.93
CA GLU A 691 32.43 3.02 -42.06
C GLU A 691 32.28 4.36 -41.35
N ILE A 692 32.33 4.33 -40.03
CA ILE A 692 32.12 5.49 -39.15
C ILE A 692 33.43 5.77 -38.45
N TYR A 693 33.92 7.00 -38.59
CA TYR A 693 35.15 7.46 -37.94
C TYR A 693 34.82 8.51 -36.89
N ILE A 694 35.25 8.29 -35.65
CA ILE A 694 34.95 9.18 -34.51
C ILE A 694 36.13 10.07 -34.14
N ALA A 695 35.85 11.32 -33.78
CA ALA A 695 36.82 12.28 -33.28
C ALA A 695 37.01 12.10 -31.75
N SER A 696 38.21 12.38 -31.25
CA SER A 696 38.47 12.33 -29.81
C SER A 696 37.81 13.51 -29.07
N LYS A 697 36.97 13.19 -28.08
CA LYS A 697 36.33 14.05 -27.07
C LYS A 697 35.37 15.15 -27.56
N LYS A 698 34.07 15.00 -27.26
CA LYS A 698 33.22 16.03 -26.65
C LYS A 698 31.88 15.44 -26.22
N PHE A 699 31.74 15.20 -24.91
CA PHE A 699 30.47 14.84 -24.29
C PHE A 699 29.50 16.03 -24.34
N ARG A 700 28.22 15.78 -24.61
CA ARG A 700 27.17 16.82 -24.50
C ARG A 700 27.01 17.22 -23.03
N LYS A 701 26.75 18.51 -22.78
CA LYS A 701 26.47 19.02 -21.42
C LYS A 701 25.02 18.69 -21.06
N HIS A 702 24.81 17.93 -19.99
CA HIS A 702 23.48 17.64 -19.43
C HIS A 702 22.89 18.84 -18.68
N ASN A 703 21.55 18.85 -18.54
CA ASN A 703 20.79 19.85 -17.78
C ASN A 703 21.16 19.83 -16.28
N LYS A 704 21.17 21.00 -15.62
CA LYS A 704 21.80 21.19 -14.30
C LYS A 704 21.19 20.37 -13.14
N HIS A 705 19.89 20.10 -13.16
CA HIS A 705 19.17 19.46 -12.05
C HIS A 705 19.23 17.92 -12.06
N ASP A 706 19.37 17.29 -13.23
CA ASP A 706 19.46 15.83 -13.38
C ASP A 706 20.90 15.31 -13.35
N LYS A 707 21.86 16.23 -13.51
CA LYS A 707 23.28 15.92 -13.69
C LYS A 707 23.89 15.15 -12.52
N GLU A 708 23.63 15.55 -11.28
CA GLU A 708 24.29 14.94 -10.11
C GLU A 708 23.81 13.50 -9.85
N LYS A 709 22.51 13.24 -10.02
CA LYS A 709 21.92 11.91 -9.85
C LYS A 709 22.37 10.96 -10.97
N ILE A 710 22.36 11.42 -12.21
CA ILE A 710 22.88 10.68 -13.37
C ILE A 710 24.38 10.40 -13.21
N GLU A 711 25.19 11.38 -12.79
CA GLU A 711 26.63 11.19 -12.55
C GLU A 711 26.91 10.14 -11.47
N LYS A 712 26.12 10.10 -10.39
CA LYS A 712 26.26 9.08 -9.34
C LYS A 712 25.93 7.67 -9.84
N LEU A 713 24.84 7.53 -10.60
CA LEU A 713 24.48 6.25 -11.21
C LEU A 713 25.53 5.84 -12.25
N ASN A 714 26.01 6.79 -13.05
CA ASN A 714 27.05 6.55 -14.05
C ASN A 714 28.33 6.01 -13.40
N LYS A 715 28.77 6.69 -12.34
CA LYS A 715 29.92 6.27 -11.55
C LYS A 715 29.76 4.86 -10.99
N TYR A 716 28.57 4.53 -10.46
CA TYR A 716 28.31 3.17 -9.96
C TYR A 716 28.40 2.12 -11.06
N VAL A 717 27.81 2.37 -12.23
CA VAL A 717 27.91 1.45 -13.36
C VAL A 717 29.37 1.28 -13.78
N GLU A 718 30.14 2.37 -13.83
CA GLU A 718 31.58 2.30 -14.10
C GLU A 718 32.31 1.43 -13.07
N GLU A 719 32.07 1.61 -11.78
CA GLU A 719 32.66 0.81 -10.70
C GLU A 719 32.30 -0.68 -10.82
N VAL A 720 31.04 -1.00 -11.13
CA VAL A 720 30.58 -2.38 -11.35
C VAL A 720 31.25 -2.99 -12.59
N LEU A 721 31.32 -2.24 -13.69
CA LEU A 721 31.98 -2.71 -14.92
C LEU A 721 33.47 -2.96 -14.70
N ASP A 722 34.16 -2.12 -13.94
CA ASP A 722 35.57 -2.38 -13.57
C ASP A 722 35.73 -3.65 -12.77
N LYS A 723 34.87 -3.82 -11.77
CA LYS A 723 34.92 -4.98 -10.88
C LYS A 723 34.63 -6.28 -11.61
N CYS A 724 33.73 -6.25 -12.60
CA CYS A 724 33.38 -7.42 -13.39
C CYS A 724 34.37 -7.70 -14.53
N PHE A 725 34.71 -6.68 -15.32
CA PHE A 725 35.36 -6.86 -16.62
C PHE A 725 36.78 -6.27 -16.71
N ALA A 726 37.27 -5.59 -15.67
CA ALA A 726 38.60 -4.96 -15.62
C ALA A 726 38.92 -4.16 -16.92
N ASP A 727 40.12 -4.29 -17.48
CA ASP A 727 40.52 -3.68 -18.75
C ASP A 727 40.03 -4.44 -20.00
N GLY A 728 39.24 -5.50 -19.83
CA GLY A 728 38.64 -6.25 -20.93
C GLY A 728 37.52 -5.44 -21.61
N GLY A 729 37.77 -4.94 -22.82
CA GLY A 729 36.77 -4.21 -23.61
C GLY A 729 35.69 -5.10 -24.26
N PHE A 730 35.74 -6.43 -24.08
CA PHE A 730 34.83 -7.39 -24.72
C PHE A 730 34.59 -8.62 -23.86
N ILE A 731 33.39 -9.21 -24.00
CA ILE A 731 32.98 -10.48 -23.39
C ILE A 731 33.15 -11.59 -24.43
N PRO A 732 34.06 -12.57 -24.25
CA PRO A 732 34.27 -13.66 -25.20
C PRO A 732 33.00 -14.39 -25.58
N TYR A 733 32.93 -14.98 -26.76
CA TYR A 733 31.77 -15.82 -27.13
C TYR A 733 31.74 -17.11 -26.31
N ASP A 734 32.88 -17.76 -26.09
CA ASP A 734 32.93 -19.02 -25.35
C ASP A 734 32.71 -18.83 -23.84
N LEU A 735 31.80 -19.62 -23.25
CA LEU A 735 31.45 -19.51 -21.83
C LEU A 735 32.58 -19.95 -20.90
N LYS A 736 33.40 -20.92 -21.31
CA LYS A 736 34.56 -21.38 -20.52
C LYS A 736 35.63 -20.30 -20.52
N GLU A 737 35.91 -19.70 -21.67
CA GLU A 737 36.80 -18.54 -21.80
C GLU A 737 36.29 -17.35 -20.96
N ARG A 738 34.98 -17.08 -20.93
CA ARG A 738 34.41 -16.04 -20.03
C ARG A 738 34.70 -16.34 -18.57
N ARG A 739 34.56 -17.59 -18.12
CA ARG A 739 34.80 -17.98 -16.72
C ARG A 739 36.27 -17.85 -16.34
N GLU A 740 37.17 -18.19 -17.25
CA GLU A 740 38.62 -18.06 -17.07
C GLU A 740 39.05 -16.59 -17.06
N LYS A 741 38.47 -15.77 -17.96
CA LYS A 741 38.83 -14.36 -18.14
C LYS A 741 38.19 -13.43 -17.11
N PHE A 742 36.97 -13.73 -16.66
CA PHE A 742 36.21 -12.91 -15.71
C PHE A 742 35.74 -13.67 -14.46
N PRO A 743 36.62 -14.38 -13.74
CA PRO A 743 36.22 -15.17 -12.57
C PRO A 743 35.61 -14.29 -11.47
N GLN A 744 36.05 -13.03 -11.36
CA GLN A 744 35.49 -12.06 -10.43
C GLN A 744 34.07 -11.63 -10.79
N ALA A 745 33.74 -11.48 -12.08
CA ALA A 745 32.35 -11.21 -12.50
C ALA A 745 31.43 -12.38 -12.13
N PHE A 746 31.86 -13.61 -12.38
CA PHE A 746 31.08 -14.80 -12.01
C PHE A 746 30.85 -14.91 -10.50
N LYS A 747 31.85 -14.54 -9.70
CA LYS A 747 31.72 -14.48 -8.23
C LYS A 747 30.85 -13.32 -7.76
N TYR A 748 30.98 -12.14 -8.37
CA TYR A 748 30.28 -10.93 -7.92
C TYR A 748 28.80 -10.91 -8.34
N LEU A 749 28.47 -11.50 -9.49
CA LEU A 749 27.12 -11.55 -10.03
C LEU A 749 26.38 -12.85 -9.71
N SER A 750 26.95 -13.74 -8.88
CA SER A 750 26.42 -15.09 -8.64
C SER A 750 24.98 -15.11 -8.09
N GLU A 751 24.57 -14.10 -7.33
CA GLU A 751 23.18 -13.97 -6.81
C GLU A 751 22.17 -13.59 -7.89
N TYR A 752 22.65 -13.05 -9.01
CA TYR A 752 21.85 -12.59 -10.14
C TYR A 752 21.82 -13.58 -11.30
N MET A 753 22.80 -14.48 -11.38
CA MET A 753 22.83 -15.63 -12.30
C MET A 753 21.77 -16.66 -11.93
#